data_AF-A0A6L8XYE5-F1
#
_entry.id   AF-A0A6L8XYE5-F1
#
_cell.length_a   1.000
_cell.length_b   1.000
_cell.length_c   1.000
_cell.angle_alpha   90.00
_cell.angle_beta   90.00
_cell.angle_gamma   90.00
#
_symmetry.space_group_name_H-M   'P 1'
#
loop_
_entity.id
_entity.type
_entity.pdbx_description
1 polymer ?
#
loop_
_entity_poly.entity_id
_entity_poly.type
_entity_poly.pdbx_seq_one_letter_code
_entity_poly.pdbx_strand_id
1 'polypeptide(L)'
;MGYTFKSLCIRNFKYITNNKPLKFDFMNSNIVILDGQNGYGKTTLFDAIEVLVTGKIKHFNPSLQNRKTETLGTLANDVNKDIVISAILSSDFSDEIHVERKLLCKNEFQSIITLNSQEISQEELYDKFHLSSNMFDIGTYISQSESLDFLQNKYKNRKDSVSSLLDDTDITDKIQMLKSVQEHILGRVEKEIRDKEKQIDVVSQRVNEIKRQTDHIVMNAELPGENIRLFDEVEYEFDVIKLDQGVTYETVIRQLKQIEGFIENYEEYLRYKDNAIIRELKASPKRLYMALFYRQEIELLNKKGSLIKELNKSKELLTNYSNNVWSVDETLFNKIKIKAEIITQIKTLLLNQKKEQSQLDDADKVLAQMTKARRGLIKEFYNAAESGKFDKNKCPLCGTDFTDIDSAIIKTEKFIKNIHTDGIKIIEDIETQITNLFQKEIIPVLKVFLEENKVLIKMDDTLSGCKDLAVEKLQQLLDKVKISEFKSQGIEKFDIGEFSQQYENLLKELQEKEVPNKIIFQEKQVELYKSIHNTYYHNEKPYHTVGELQSKEQYVAKLFNDNLSQQLSTEEARLRKLKRDYEEYKNKTKDMTDAIKVLVGKYEDANKEYQTQLLNAIKIPLMVYSGRIIQNYPLGLGIRAVIKTNQLVFEAASKSGSDVYNILSTGQLNGLSIALLLSIKNVYGDTKGLDILLIDDPLQTIDDISAISLADLLTQQGIGQIVLSTHEEAKAALLRYKFKHAGMSVREQNMQALYMKTVTEE
;
A
#
# COMPACT_ATOMS: atom_id res chain seq x y z
N MET A 1 10.73 76.90 1.63
CA MET A 1 9.52 76.06 1.52
C MET A 1 9.88 74.79 0.77
N GLY A 2 9.03 73.77 0.84
CA GLY A 2 9.23 72.50 0.15
C GLY A 2 9.12 72.64 -1.36
N TYR A 3 8.96 71.53 -2.07
CA TYR A 3 8.69 71.52 -3.49
C TYR A 3 7.28 72.05 -3.78
N THR A 4 7.20 73.04 -4.67
CA THR A 4 5.95 73.59 -5.23
C THR A 4 5.98 73.48 -6.74
N PHE A 5 4.82 73.40 -7.38
CA PHE A 5 4.79 73.31 -8.85
C PHE A 5 5.11 74.67 -9.45
N LYS A 6 6.11 74.69 -10.33
CA LYS A 6 6.45 75.83 -11.20
C LYS A 6 5.73 75.72 -12.54
N SER A 7 5.72 74.53 -13.14
CA SER A 7 4.96 74.26 -14.37
C SER A 7 4.52 72.81 -14.47
N LEU A 8 3.46 72.57 -15.25
CA LEU A 8 2.91 71.26 -15.59
C LEU A 8 2.67 71.20 -17.11
N CYS A 9 3.07 70.10 -17.74
CA CYS A 9 2.82 69.82 -19.14
C CYS A 9 2.10 68.49 -19.26
N ILE A 10 0.99 68.47 -19.99
CA ILE A 10 0.11 67.32 -20.15
C ILE A 10 0.01 66.98 -21.64
N ARG A 11 0.16 65.71 -21.99
CA ARG A 11 0.05 65.20 -23.36
C ARG A 11 -0.84 63.96 -23.39
N ASN A 12 -1.68 63.92 -24.42
CA ASN A 12 -2.52 62.76 -24.73
C ASN A 12 -3.49 62.33 -23.61
N PHE A 13 -3.97 63.27 -22.79
CA PHE A 13 -4.81 62.98 -21.63
C PHE A 13 -6.15 63.72 -21.72
N LYS A 14 -7.26 62.97 -21.65
CA LYS A 14 -8.64 63.43 -21.83
C LYS A 14 -8.82 64.18 -23.15
N TYR A 15 -9.16 65.48 -23.09
CA TYR A 15 -9.33 66.31 -24.29
C TYR A 15 -8.00 66.81 -24.88
N ILE A 16 -6.88 66.62 -24.18
CA ILE A 16 -5.57 67.17 -24.57
C ILE A 16 -4.89 66.21 -25.54
N THR A 17 -4.62 66.69 -26.76
CA THR A 17 -3.99 65.89 -27.81
C THR A 17 -2.47 65.75 -27.61
N ASN A 18 -1.86 64.75 -28.24
CA ASN A 18 -0.40 64.60 -28.21
C ASN A 18 0.36 65.73 -28.94
N ASN A 19 -0.25 66.28 -29.99
CA ASN A 19 0.38 67.28 -30.87
C ASN A 19 0.30 68.69 -30.28
N LYS A 20 -0.73 68.97 -29.47
CA LYS A 20 -0.91 70.24 -28.74
C LYS A 20 -0.89 69.97 -27.23
N PRO A 21 0.29 69.79 -26.61
CA PRO A 21 0.42 69.68 -25.16
C PRO A 21 -0.21 70.88 -24.45
N LEU A 22 -0.94 70.62 -23.36
CA LEU A 22 -1.33 71.68 -22.44
C LEU A 22 -0.12 72.02 -21.57
N LYS A 23 0.35 73.27 -21.63
CA LYS A 23 1.39 73.80 -20.74
C LYS A 23 0.75 74.78 -19.76
N PHE A 24 0.75 74.43 -18.49
CA PHE A 24 0.28 75.26 -17.40
C PHE A 24 1.46 75.74 -16.58
N ASP A 25 1.63 77.06 -16.49
CA ASP A 25 2.62 77.69 -15.63
C ASP A 25 1.93 78.07 -14.31
N PHE A 26 2.58 77.95 -13.16
CA PHE A 26 2.00 78.34 -11.87
C PHE A 26 2.45 79.75 -11.43
N MET A 27 3.35 80.42 -12.19
CA MET A 27 3.99 81.70 -11.87
C MET A 27 4.60 81.75 -10.46
N ASN A 28 5.08 80.61 -9.95
CA ASN A 28 5.55 80.46 -8.57
C ASN A 28 4.59 81.09 -7.54
N SER A 29 3.28 81.05 -7.83
CA SER A 29 2.27 81.70 -7.00
C SER A 29 1.91 80.81 -5.82
N ASN A 30 1.71 81.42 -4.66
CA ASN A 30 1.25 80.74 -3.45
C ASN A 30 -0.18 80.21 -3.62
N ILE A 31 -1.03 80.97 -4.30
CA ILE A 31 -2.42 80.59 -4.55
C ILE A 31 -2.66 80.53 -6.05
N VAL A 32 -3.24 79.43 -6.51
CA VAL A 32 -3.66 79.22 -7.89
C VAL A 32 -5.16 78.97 -7.91
N ILE A 33 -5.93 79.87 -8.52
CA ILE A 33 -7.37 79.78 -8.64
C ILE A 33 -7.72 79.42 -10.09
N LEU A 34 -8.34 78.26 -10.28
CA LEU A 34 -8.84 77.79 -11.57
C LEU A 34 -10.34 78.11 -11.67
N ASP A 35 -10.67 79.17 -12.39
CA ASP A 35 -12.06 79.58 -12.62
C ASP A 35 -12.61 79.08 -13.97
N GLY A 36 -13.91 79.21 -14.16
CA GLY A 36 -14.60 78.92 -15.42
C GLY A 36 -15.73 77.92 -15.26
N GLN A 37 -16.59 77.81 -16.27
CA GLN A 37 -17.74 76.91 -16.24
C GLN A 37 -17.34 75.42 -16.18
N ASN A 38 -18.31 74.55 -15.92
CA ASN A 38 -18.07 73.11 -15.87
C ASN A 38 -17.77 72.55 -17.26
N GLY A 39 -16.92 71.51 -17.32
CA GLY A 39 -16.54 70.85 -18.58
C GLY A 39 -15.29 71.40 -19.29
N TYR A 40 -14.72 72.53 -18.85
CA TYR A 40 -13.51 73.13 -19.48
C TYR A 40 -12.17 72.65 -18.89
N GLY A 41 -12.15 71.51 -18.20
CA GLY A 41 -10.89 70.86 -17.80
C GLY A 41 -10.27 71.31 -16.48
N LYS A 42 -11.03 71.89 -15.53
CA LYS A 42 -10.56 72.18 -14.15
C LYS A 42 -10.05 70.91 -13.46
N THR A 43 -10.93 69.91 -13.33
CA THR A 43 -10.61 68.58 -12.79
C THR A 43 -9.52 67.86 -13.58
N THR A 44 -9.42 68.09 -14.89
CA THR A 44 -8.34 67.49 -15.71
C THR A 44 -6.94 67.93 -15.24
N LEU A 45 -6.78 69.16 -14.74
CA LEU A 45 -5.51 69.61 -14.18
C LEU A 45 -5.21 68.89 -12.85
N PHE A 46 -6.20 68.74 -11.98
CA PHE A 46 -6.05 68.00 -10.72
C PHE A 46 -5.73 66.53 -10.96
N ASP A 47 -6.46 65.87 -11.85
CA ASP A 47 -6.22 64.46 -12.21
C ASP A 47 -4.81 64.26 -12.78
N ALA A 48 -4.31 65.23 -13.56
CA ALA A 48 -2.95 65.15 -14.07
C ALA A 48 -1.92 65.23 -12.93
N ILE A 49 -2.12 66.12 -11.96
CA ILE A 49 -1.26 66.20 -10.76
C ILE A 49 -1.35 64.92 -9.94
N GLU A 50 -2.56 64.39 -9.75
CA GLU A 50 -2.81 63.15 -9.02
C GLU A 50 -2.12 61.95 -9.70
N VAL A 51 -2.27 61.80 -11.02
CA VAL A 51 -1.58 60.76 -11.79
C VAL A 51 -0.07 60.94 -11.69
N LEU A 52 0.45 62.15 -11.83
CA LEU A 52 1.89 62.39 -11.75
C LEU A 52 2.47 61.91 -10.41
N VAL A 53 1.81 62.25 -9.30
CA VAL A 53 2.30 61.96 -7.95
C VAL A 53 2.03 60.50 -7.57
N THR A 54 0.84 59.99 -7.82
CA THR A 54 0.38 58.69 -7.26
C THR A 54 0.31 57.55 -8.28
N GLY A 55 0.25 57.87 -9.58
CA GLY A 55 0.04 56.90 -10.65
C GLY A 55 -1.39 56.39 -10.81
N LYS A 56 -2.30 56.84 -9.96
CA LYS A 56 -3.72 56.48 -9.96
C LYS A 56 -4.58 57.74 -10.05
N ILE A 57 -5.88 57.54 -10.24
CA ILE A 57 -6.91 58.55 -10.07
C ILE A 57 -7.93 57.94 -9.13
N LYS A 58 -8.19 58.55 -7.99
CA LYS A 58 -9.01 57.97 -6.93
C LYS A 58 -10.43 57.62 -7.40
N HIS A 59 -11.03 58.53 -8.17
CA HIS A 59 -12.36 58.36 -8.74
C HIS A 59 -12.43 57.46 -9.99
N PHE A 60 -11.29 56.97 -10.48
CA PHE A 60 -11.27 56.03 -11.59
C PHE A 60 -11.57 54.62 -11.07
N ASN A 61 -12.69 54.05 -11.50
CA ASN A 61 -13.10 52.72 -11.09
C ASN A 61 -12.78 51.69 -12.20
N PRO A 62 -11.67 50.92 -12.06
CA PRO A 62 -11.26 49.96 -13.08
C PRO A 62 -12.21 48.76 -13.22
N SER A 63 -13.12 48.55 -12.25
CA SER A 63 -13.95 47.35 -12.11
C SER A 63 -15.37 47.52 -12.64
N LEU A 64 -15.68 48.60 -13.37
CA LEU A 64 -17.02 48.85 -13.92
C LEU A 64 -17.43 47.84 -15.00
N GLN A 65 -16.47 47.23 -15.70
CA GLN A 65 -16.75 46.22 -16.72
C GLN A 65 -16.77 44.80 -16.14
N ASN A 66 -17.81 44.02 -16.47
CA ASN A 66 -17.99 42.65 -15.97
C ASN A 66 -16.92 41.64 -16.41
N ARG A 67 -16.13 41.93 -17.47
CA ARG A 67 -15.25 40.94 -18.13
C ARG A 67 -13.80 41.40 -18.32
N LYS A 68 -13.48 42.67 -18.05
CA LYS A 68 -12.14 43.26 -18.20
C LYS A 68 -11.96 44.37 -17.17
N THR A 69 -10.74 44.57 -16.71
CA THR A 69 -10.38 45.76 -15.92
C THR A 69 -10.07 46.91 -16.87
N GLU A 70 -10.71 48.05 -16.70
CA GLU A 70 -10.32 49.27 -17.42
C GLU A 70 -8.99 49.79 -16.87
N THR A 71 -8.11 50.25 -17.76
CA THR A 71 -6.87 50.93 -17.38
C THR A 71 -7.02 52.44 -17.58
N LEU A 72 -6.13 53.23 -17.00
CA LEU A 72 -6.09 54.69 -17.23
C LEU A 72 -5.93 55.06 -18.72
N GLY A 73 -5.58 54.10 -19.58
CA GLY A 73 -5.60 54.25 -21.03
C GLY A 73 -6.96 54.63 -21.62
N THR A 74 -8.08 54.36 -20.94
CA THR A 74 -9.41 54.85 -21.36
C THR A 74 -9.50 56.38 -21.31
N LEU A 75 -8.64 57.03 -20.53
CA LEU A 75 -8.52 58.49 -20.48
C LEU A 75 -7.51 59.03 -21.50
N ALA A 76 -6.87 58.19 -22.31
CA ALA A 76 -5.98 58.65 -23.37
C ALA A 76 -6.80 59.31 -24.50
N ASN A 77 -6.32 60.44 -25.02
CA ASN A 77 -6.96 61.08 -26.18
C ASN A 77 -6.81 60.23 -27.45
N ASP A 78 -5.61 59.68 -27.66
CA ASP A 78 -5.26 58.70 -28.69
C ASP A 78 -4.72 57.45 -28.00
N VAL A 79 -5.49 56.36 -28.06
CA VAL A 79 -5.20 55.09 -27.38
C VAL A 79 -3.89 54.44 -27.89
N ASN A 80 -3.41 54.85 -29.06
CA ASN A 80 -2.18 54.33 -29.65
C ASN A 80 -0.93 55.12 -29.24
N LYS A 81 -1.07 56.13 -28.37
CA LYS A 81 0.02 56.97 -27.89
C LYS A 81 0.11 56.94 -26.37
N ASP A 82 1.31 57.17 -25.85
CA ASP A 82 1.54 57.22 -24.41
C ASP A 82 0.86 58.46 -23.80
N ILE A 83 0.36 58.34 -22.57
CA ILE A 83 -0.01 59.51 -21.75
C ILE A 83 1.28 60.02 -21.11
N VAL A 84 1.58 61.30 -21.25
CA VAL A 84 2.78 61.91 -20.65
C VAL A 84 2.38 63.12 -19.82
N ILE A 85 2.68 63.08 -18.53
CA ILE A 85 2.50 64.20 -17.62
C ILE A 85 3.86 64.52 -17.02
N SER A 86 4.30 65.76 -17.14
CA SER A 86 5.59 66.22 -16.63
C SER A 86 5.45 67.53 -15.88
N ALA A 87 6.14 67.69 -14.77
CA ALA A 87 6.18 68.92 -14.00
C ALA A 87 7.61 69.36 -13.69
N ILE A 88 7.78 70.66 -13.57
CA ILE A 88 8.96 71.28 -12.95
C ILE A 88 8.52 71.74 -11.58
N LEU A 89 9.20 71.27 -10.53
CA LEU A 89 8.97 71.72 -9.17
C LEU A 89 10.18 72.52 -8.68
N SER A 90 9.90 73.59 -7.96
CA SER A 90 10.90 74.47 -7.35
C SER A 90 10.81 74.41 -5.83
N SER A 91 11.95 74.51 -5.16
CA SER A 91 12.06 74.69 -3.72
C SER A 91 13.02 75.84 -3.43
N ASP A 92 12.85 76.51 -2.30
CA ASP A 92 13.76 77.57 -1.86
C ASP A 92 15.13 77.03 -1.39
N PHE A 93 15.24 75.72 -1.16
CA PHE A 93 16.41 75.08 -0.54
C PHE A 93 17.12 74.06 -1.44
N SER A 94 16.56 73.76 -2.62
CA SER A 94 17.14 72.78 -3.54
C SER A 94 16.95 73.22 -4.99
N ASP A 95 17.75 72.63 -5.88
CA ASP A 95 17.58 72.81 -7.32
C ASP A 95 16.17 72.40 -7.79
N GLU A 96 15.78 72.95 -8.95
CA GLU A 96 14.56 72.55 -9.64
C GLU A 96 14.61 71.06 -9.99
N ILE A 97 13.52 70.37 -9.74
CA ILE A 97 13.38 68.95 -10.08
C ILE A 97 12.37 68.79 -11.21
N HIS A 98 12.70 67.89 -12.12
CA HIS A 98 11.87 67.53 -13.26
C HIS A 98 11.28 66.14 -12.99
N VAL A 99 9.98 66.08 -12.80
CA VAL A 99 9.26 64.80 -12.62
C VAL A 99 8.43 64.55 -13.85
N GLU A 100 8.55 63.38 -14.46
CA GLU A 100 7.73 62.95 -15.57
C GLU A 100 7.17 61.57 -15.29
N ARG A 101 5.87 61.39 -15.50
CA ARG A 101 5.21 60.10 -15.53
C ARG A 101 4.70 59.81 -16.93
N LYS A 102 5.07 58.65 -17.45
CA LYS A 102 4.61 58.11 -18.74
C LYS A 102 3.77 56.86 -18.51
N LEU A 103 2.57 56.80 -19.09
CA LEU A 103 1.76 55.59 -19.16
C LEU A 103 1.90 55.00 -20.57
N LEU A 104 2.59 53.86 -20.69
CA LEU A 104 2.98 53.30 -21.98
C LEU A 104 1.84 52.56 -22.69
N CYS A 105 1.39 53.04 -23.85
CA CYS A 105 0.26 52.44 -24.58
C CYS A 105 0.53 50.98 -25.00
N LYS A 106 1.78 50.64 -25.32
CA LYS A 106 2.20 49.29 -25.71
C LYS A 106 2.16 48.27 -24.57
N ASN A 107 2.18 48.73 -23.32
CA ASN A 107 2.23 47.90 -22.12
C ASN A 107 0.99 48.13 -21.24
N GLU A 108 -0.20 48.14 -21.85
CA GLU A 108 -1.48 48.33 -21.15
C GLU A 108 -1.53 49.60 -20.26
N PHE A 109 -0.80 50.65 -20.66
CA PHE A 109 -0.66 51.90 -19.91
C PHE A 109 0.04 51.75 -18.55
N GLN A 110 1.00 50.82 -18.46
CA GLN A 110 1.91 50.72 -17.32
C GLN A 110 2.67 52.03 -17.08
N SER A 111 2.77 52.42 -15.81
CA SER A 111 3.39 53.66 -15.36
C SER A 111 4.91 53.55 -15.25
N ILE A 112 5.63 54.49 -15.87
CA ILE A 112 7.07 54.73 -15.70
C ILE A 112 7.26 56.15 -15.16
N ILE A 113 8.12 56.31 -14.17
CA ILE A 113 8.42 57.59 -13.52
C ILE A 113 9.88 57.93 -13.79
N THR A 114 10.15 59.18 -14.18
CA THR A 114 11.51 59.70 -14.24
C THR A 114 11.64 60.96 -13.39
N LEU A 115 12.72 61.04 -12.62
CA LEU A 115 13.14 62.20 -11.86
C LEU A 115 14.48 62.68 -12.44
N ASN A 116 14.53 63.91 -12.93
CA ASN A 116 15.72 64.48 -13.59
C ASN A 116 16.28 63.58 -14.70
N SER A 117 15.39 62.97 -15.49
CA SER A 117 15.68 62.01 -16.57
C SER A 117 16.24 60.65 -16.12
N GLN A 118 16.22 60.33 -14.83
CA GLN A 118 16.53 59.00 -14.30
C GLN A 118 15.24 58.28 -13.91
N GLU A 119 15.09 57.03 -14.32
CA GLU A 119 13.95 56.20 -13.94
C GLU A 119 14.01 55.86 -12.44
N ILE A 120 12.89 56.03 -11.75
CA ILE A 120 12.76 55.79 -10.30
C ILE A 120 11.50 54.99 -9.99
N SER A 121 11.47 54.37 -8.82
CA SER A 121 10.30 53.69 -8.28
C SER A 121 9.27 54.67 -7.69
N GLN A 122 8.07 54.18 -7.42
CA GLN A 122 7.03 54.96 -6.73
C GLN A 122 7.44 55.30 -5.29
N GLU A 123 8.14 54.40 -4.61
CA GLU A 123 8.64 54.60 -3.24
C GLU A 123 9.70 55.69 -3.22
N GLU A 124 10.65 55.68 -4.17
CA GLU A 124 11.67 56.73 -4.29
C GLU A 124 11.06 58.12 -4.57
N LEU A 125 9.96 58.19 -5.35
CA LEU A 125 9.24 59.45 -5.56
C LEU A 125 8.56 59.93 -4.28
N TYR A 126 7.93 59.02 -3.54
CA TYR A 126 7.29 59.30 -2.25
C TYR A 126 8.28 59.74 -1.19
N ASP A 127 9.44 59.10 -1.10
CA ASP A 127 10.55 59.52 -0.24
C ASP A 127 11.06 60.90 -0.63
N LYS A 128 11.21 61.18 -1.93
CA LYS A 128 11.64 62.50 -2.42
C LYS A 128 10.63 63.60 -2.08
N PHE A 129 9.34 63.28 -2.11
CA PHE A 129 8.25 64.19 -1.75
C PHE A 129 7.87 64.17 -0.27
N HIS A 130 8.51 63.33 0.56
CA HIS A 130 8.15 63.10 1.96
C HIS A 130 6.63 62.88 2.12
N LEU A 131 6.08 62.00 1.28
CA LEU A 131 4.64 61.84 1.12
C LEU A 131 4.30 60.36 0.95
N SER A 132 3.22 59.89 1.56
CA SER A 132 2.65 58.56 1.32
C SER A 132 1.39 58.66 0.46
N SER A 133 0.93 57.54 -0.12
CA SER A 133 -0.34 57.51 -0.85
C SER A 133 -1.51 57.98 0.02
N ASN A 134 -1.56 57.59 1.30
CA ASN A 134 -2.62 58.03 2.20
C ASN A 134 -2.46 59.52 2.53
N MET A 135 -1.24 60.02 2.72
CA MET A 135 -1.01 61.45 2.91
C MET A 135 -1.47 62.28 1.69
N PHE A 136 -1.35 61.75 0.47
CA PHE A 136 -1.94 62.38 -0.70
C PHE A 136 -3.48 62.41 -0.61
N ASP A 137 -4.07 61.23 -0.40
CA ASP A 137 -5.52 60.98 -0.51
C ASP A 137 -6.36 61.68 0.60
N ILE A 138 -5.78 61.91 1.79
CA ILE A 138 -6.51 62.55 2.90
C ILE A 138 -5.84 63.80 3.46
N GLY A 139 -4.58 64.08 3.12
CA GLY A 139 -3.81 65.22 3.65
C GLY A 139 -3.38 66.26 2.61
N THR A 140 -3.52 65.96 1.31
CA THR A 140 -2.99 66.82 0.23
C THR A 140 -4.06 67.19 -0.80
N TYR A 141 -4.94 66.26 -1.15
CA TYR A 141 -5.94 66.44 -2.21
C TYR A 141 -7.36 66.13 -1.73
N ILE A 142 -8.30 67.02 -2.04
CA ILE A 142 -9.74 66.74 -2.04
C ILE A 142 -10.26 66.85 -3.48
N SER A 143 -10.79 65.75 -3.99
CA SER A 143 -11.43 65.68 -5.31
C SER A 143 -12.89 66.11 -5.24
N GLN A 144 -13.43 66.54 -6.39
CA GLN A 144 -14.82 66.96 -6.51
C GLN A 144 -15.81 65.81 -6.27
N SER A 145 -15.50 64.60 -6.75
CA SER A 145 -16.42 63.44 -6.71
C SER A 145 -16.34 62.62 -5.42
N GLU A 146 -15.22 62.69 -4.68
CA GLU A 146 -14.95 61.79 -3.54
C GLU A 146 -14.56 62.55 -2.27
N SER A 147 -14.98 63.80 -2.14
CA SER A 147 -14.72 64.66 -0.97
C SER A 147 -15.16 64.03 0.37
N LEU A 148 -16.16 63.15 0.35
CA LEU A 148 -16.72 62.47 1.53
C LEU A 148 -16.26 61.03 1.70
N ASP A 149 -15.47 60.48 0.77
CA ASP A 149 -15.10 59.06 0.73
C ASP A 149 -14.43 58.59 2.04
N PHE A 150 -13.51 59.38 2.58
CA PHE A 150 -12.90 59.07 3.88
C PHE A 150 -13.92 58.98 5.01
N LEU A 151 -14.92 59.87 5.03
CA LEU A 151 -15.99 59.84 6.03
C LEU A 151 -17.00 58.72 5.79
N GLN A 152 -17.07 58.14 4.59
CA GLN A 152 -17.94 56.98 4.29
C GLN A 152 -17.31 55.65 4.73
N ASN A 153 -15.99 55.61 4.91
CA ASN A 153 -15.28 54.41 5.31
C ASN A 153 -15.73 53.88 6.68
N LYS A 154 -15.65 52.56 6.83
CA LYS A 154 -15.84 51.87 8.13
C LYS A 154 -14.85 52.43 9.17
N TYR A 155 -15.27 52.50 10.43
CA TYR A 155 -14.46 53.11 11.51
C TYR A 155 -13.05 52.53 11.67
N LYS A 156 -12.87 51.23 11.38
CA LYS A 156 -11.55 50.58 11.35
C LYS A 156 -10.69 51.12 10.21
N ASN A 157 -11.22 51.13 8.99
CA ASN A 157 -10.51 51.64 7.82
C ASN A 157 -10.12 53.11 7.99
N ARG A 158 -10.99 53.95 8.58
CA ARG A 158 -10.63 55.35 8.91
C ARG A 158 -9.42 55.43 9.85
N LYS A 159 -9.38 54.58 10.89
CA LYS A 159 -8.24 54.50 11.81
C LYS A 159 -6.97 54.03 11.08
N ASP A 160 -7.08 52.98 10.28
CA ASP A 160 -5.95 52.40 9.54
C ASP A 160 -5.35 53.43 8.57
N SER A 161 -6.18 54.13 7.79
CA SER A 161 -5.73 55.19 6.87
C SER A 161 -4.95 56.30 7.57
N VAL A 162 -5.41 56.79 8.73
CA VAL A 162 -4.71 57.83 9.48
C VAL A 162 -3.45 57.29 10.17
N SER A 163 -3.47 56.05 10.65
CA SER A 163 -2.31 55.43 11.31
C SER A 163 -1.17 55.20 10.31
N SER A 164 -1.50 54.87 9.06
CA SER A 164 -0.54 54.66 7.96
C SER A 164 -0.06 55.95 7.27
N LEU A 165 -0.35 57.13 7.85
CA LEU A 165 0.15 58.40 7.31
C LEU A 165 1.67 58.52 7.47
N LEU A 166 2.17 58.05 8.62
CA LEU A 166 3.58 57.94 8.91
C LEU A 166 4.04 56.49 8.69
N ASP A 167 5.31 56.35 8.36
CA ASP A 167 5.91 55.07 8.07
C ASP A 167 6.15 54.29 9.38
N ASP A 168 5.34 53.26 9.61
CA ASP A 168 5.43 52.33 10.76
C ASP A 168 6.11 51.00 10.39
N THR A 169 6.77 50.95 9.23
CA THR A 169 7.46 49.74 8.71
C THR A 169 8.42 49.16 9.73
N ASP A 170 9.25 49.98 10.38
CA ASP A 170 10.22 49.52 11.40
C ASP A 170 9.60 48.70 12.54
N ILE A 171 8.45 49.12 13.07
CA ILE A 171 7.77 48.42 14.18
C ILE A 171 7.04 47.19 13.64
N THR A 172 6.40 47.33 12.47
CA THR A 172 5.61 46.27 11.84
C THR A 172 6.51 45.12 11.38
N ASP A 173 7.65 45.41 10.76
CA ASP A 173 8.65 44.45 10.32
C ASP A 173 9.27 43.72 11.50
N LYS A 174 9.56 44.43 12.60
CA LYS A 174 10.02 43.79 13.85
C LYS A 174 8.98 42.83 14.42
N ILE A 175 7.70 43.20 14.43
CA ILE A 175 6.61 42.31 14.87
C ILE A 175 6.56 41.07 13.98
N GLN A 176 6.62 41.24 12.65
CA GLN A 176 6.56 40.12 11.70
C GLN A 176 7.78 39.21 11.82
N MET A 177 8.98 39.77 11.96
CA MET A 177 10.21 39.03 12.21
C MET A 177 10.09 38.21 13.50
N LEU A 178 9.63 38.80 14.61
CA LEU A 178 9.46 38.09 15.88
C LEU A 178 8.43 36.96 15.79
N LYS A 179 7.33 37.17 15.05
CA LYS A 179 6.34 36.11 14.79
C LYS A 179 6.93 34.96 13.97
N SER A 180 7.72 35.25 12.94
CA SER A 180 8.43 34.23 12.17
C SER A 180 9.41 33.43 13.06
N VAL A 181 10.18 34.11 13.91
CA VAL A 181 11.07 33.46 14.88
C VAL A 181 10.29 32.56 15.84
N GLN A 182 9.13 33.03 16.32
CA GLN A 182 8.24 32.25 17.19
C GLN A 182 7.78 30.95 16.51
N GLU A 183 7.31 31.03 15.26
CA GLU A 183 6.84 29.87 14.50
C GLU A 183 7.96 28.85 14.25
N HIS A 184 9.15 29.32 13.86
CA HIS A 184 10.30 28.44 13.63
C HIS A 184 10.75 27.72 14.91
N ILE A 185 10.75 28.42 16.04
CA ILE A 185 11.12 27.83 17.34
C ILE A 185 10.08 26.80 17.76
N LEU A 186 8.78 27.13 17.68
CA LEU A 186 7.70 26.19 17.99
C LEU A 186 7.81 24.91 17.15
N GLY A 187 7.97 25.03 15.84
CA GLY A 187 8.09 23.88 14.94
C GLY A 187 9.30 22.99 15.27
N ARG A 188 10.44 23.60 15.65
CA ARG A 188 11.64 22.85 16.06
C ARG A 188 11.45 22.17 17.41
N VAL A 189 10.84 22.84 18.38
CA VAL A 189 10.55 22.29 19.72
C VAL A 189 9.64 21.09 19.61
N GLU A 190 8.54 21.19 18.85
CA GLU A 190 7.61 20.08 18.66
C GLU A 190 8.28 18.86 18.01
N LYS A 191 9.16 19.07 17.02
CA LYS A 191 9.89 17.99 16.36
C LYS A 191 10.81 17.27 17.34
N GLU A 192 11.61 18.00 18.10
CA GLU A 192 12.54 17.45 19.10
C GLU A 192 11.81 16.72 20.24
N ILE A 193 10.67 17.24 20.69
CA ILE A 193 9.80 16.56 21.67
C ILE A 193 9.35 15.20 21.13
N ARG A 194 8.82 15.15 19.90
CA ARG A 194 8.38 13.89 19.27
C ARG A 194 9.53 12.89 19.11
N ASP A 195 10.72 13.36 18.74
CA ASP A 195 11.88 12.49 18.56
C ASP A 195 12.37 11.92 19.89
N LYS A 196 12.38 12.73 20.96
CA LYS A 196 12.70 12.26 22.33
C LYS A 196 11.64 11.28 22.86
N GLU A 197 10.35 11.53 22.60
CA GLU A 197 9.26 10.61 22.98
C GLU A 197 9.41 9.25 22.30
N LYS A 198 9.72 9.22 21.00
CA LYS A 198 10.01 7.98 20.27
C LYS A 198 11.19 7.23 20.87
N GLN A 199 12.28 7.92 21.22
CA GLN A 199 13.44 7.28 21.84
C GLN A 199 13.09 6.69 23.21
N ILE A 200 12.29 7.39 24.02
CA ILE A 200 11.79 6.87 25.30
C ILE A 200 10.92 5.63 25.08
N ASP A 201 10.02 5.65 24.10
CA ASP A 201 9.12 4.53 23.81
C ASP A 201 9.89 3.27 23.37
N VAL A 202 10.85 3.41 22.45
CA VAL A 202 11.71 2.29 22.00
C VAL A 202 12.45 1.64 23.17
N VAL A 203 13.07 2.45 24.04
CA VAL A 203 13.78 1.93 25.22
C VAL A 203 12.80 1.32 26.23
N SER A 204 11.62 1.92 26.41
CA SER A 204 10.58 1.41 27.30
C SER A 204 10.03 0.06 26.83
N GLN A 205 9.83 -0.13 25.53
CA GLN A 205 9.42 -1.41 24.95
C GLN A 205 10.48 -2.48 25.19
N ARG A 206 11.76 -2.15 25.00
CA ARG A 206 12.88 -3.07 25.28
C ARG A 206 12.96 -3.48 26.75
N VAL A 207 12.76 -2.55 27.68
CA VAL A 207 12.68 -2.84 29.12
C VAL A 207 11.52 -3.81 29.42
N ASN A 208 10.35 -3.59 28.82
CA ASN A 208 9.19 -4.46 29.01
C ASN A 208 9.40 -5.86 28.40
N GLU A 209 10.09 -5.95 27.26
CA GLU A 209 10.44 -7.23 26.63
C GLU A 209 11.40 -8.04 27.52
N ILE A 210 12.45 -7.41 28.05
CA ILE A 210 13.39 -8.06 28.97
C ILE A 210 12.64 -8.54 30.23
N LYS A 211 11.73 -7.72 30.80
CA LYS A 211 10.91 -8.13 31.96
C LYS A 211 10.08 -9.38 31.68
N ARG A 212 9.42 -9.43 30.51
CA ARG A 212 8.66 -10.63 30.10
C ARG A 212 9.55 -11.86 29.97
N GLN A 213 10.75 -11.72 29.40
CA GLN A 213 11.70 -12.82 29.29
C GLN A 213 12.16 -13.31 30.68
N THR A 214 12.38 -12.39 31.63
CA THR A 214 12.69 -12.73 33.03
C THR A 214 11.55 -13.51 33.68
N ASP A 215 10.30 -13.07 33.55
CA ASP A 215 9.13 -13.76 34.15
C ASP A 215 8.98 -15.21 33.63
N HIS A 216 9.34 -15.47 32.37
CA HIS A 216 9.31 -16.80 31.78
C HIS A 216 10.35 -17.79 32.36
N ILE A 217 11.44 -17.30 32.98
CA ILE A 217 12.54 -18.13 33.49
C ILE A 217 12.34 -18.50 34.97
N VAL A 218 11.61 -17.69 35.74
CA VAL A 218 11.57 -17.71 37.22
C VAL A 218 10.86 -18.94 37.85
N MET A 219 10.33 -19.90 37.08
CA MET A 219 9.54 -21.01 37.64
C MET A 219 10.34 -22.10 38.40
N ASN A 220 11.68 -22.15 38.36
CA ASN A 220 12.47 -23.27 38.93
C ASN A 220 13.65 -22.90 39.86
N ALA A 221 13.76 -21.64 40.30
CA ALA A 221 14.96 -21.16 41.00
C ALA A 221 14.91 -21.31 42.54
N GLU A 222 14.96 -22.54 43.05
CA GLU A 222 15.23 -22.78 44.48
C GLU A 222 16.51 -23.59 44.77
N LEU A 223 17.25 -24.06 43.76
CA LEU A 223 18.51 -24.78 43.98
C LEU A 223 19.62 -24.29 43.03
N PRO A 224 20.85 -24.03 43.52
CA PRO A 224 21.97 -23.68 42.66
C PRO A 224 22.48 -24.93 41.95
N GLY A 225 21.98 -25.19 40.75
CA GLY A 225 22.52 -26.20 39.85
C GLY A 225 24.00 -25.95 39.54
N GLU A 226 24.75 -27.02 39.32
CA GLU A 226 26.17 -26.96 38.99
C GLU A 226 26.36 -26.95 37.47
N ASN A 227 27.43 -26.30 36.99
CA ASN A 227 27.78 -26.35 35.57
C ASN A 227 28.45 -27.69 35.24
N ILE A 228 27.63 -28.70 34.97
CA ILE A 228 28.07 -30.03 34.56
C ILE A 228 28.30 -30.03 33.05
N ARG A 229 29.47 -30.49 32.59
CA ARG A 229 29.70 -30.73 31.16
C ARG A 229 29.17 -32.12 30.82
N LEU A 230 28.19 -32.18 29.92
CA LEU A 230 27.55 -33.45 29.52
C LEU A 230 28.42 -34.18 28.49
N PHE A 231 28.94 -33.49 27.49
CA PHE A 231 29.71 -34.11 26.41
C PHE A 231 31.12 -33.51 26.32
N ASP A 232 32.12 -34.29 26.73
CA ASP A 232 33.52 -33.85 26.73
C ASP A 232 34.15 -33.86 25.33
N GLU A 233 33.69 -34.76 24.46
CA GLU A 233 34.25 -35.00 23.14
C GLU A 233 33.86 -33.95 22.09
N VAL A 234 32.67 -33.33 22.24
CA VAL A 234 32.10 -32.38 21.27
C VAL A 234 31.50 -31.19 22.02
N GLU A 235 31.85 -29.96 21.60
CA GLU A 235 31.21 -28.74 22.12
C GLU A 235 29.83 -28.53 21.47
N TYR A 236 28.76 -28.88 22.21
CA TYR A 236 27.39 -28.54 21.83
C TYR A 236 26.95 -27.20 22.43
N GLU A 237 26.20 -26.39 21.67
CA GLU A 237 25.73 -25.06 22.09
C GLU A 237 24.83 -25.10 23.35
N PHE A 238 24.11 -26.21 23.58
CA PHE A 238 23.29 -26.40 24.78
C PHE A 238 24.09 -26.87 26.00
N ASP A 239 25.33 -27.33 25.81
CA ASP A 239 26.22 -27.82 26.87
C ASP A 239 27.28 -26.77 27.25
N VAL A 240 27.86 -26.08 26.26
CA VAL A 240 28.77 -24.94 26.46
C VAL A 240 28.09 -23.65 26.01
N ILE A 241 27.39 -23.00 26.94
CA ILE A 241 26.53 -21.85 26.64
C ILE A 241 27.37 -20.57 26.49
N LYS A 242 27.36 -20.03 25.26
CA LYS A 242 28.00 -18.77 24.90
C LYS A 242 26.91 -17.74 24.57
N LEU A 243 26.59 -16.87 25.54
CA LEU A 243 25.45 -15.93 25.46
C LEU A 243 25.57 -14.88 24.34
N ASP A 244 26.79 -14.64 23.84
CA ASP A 244 27.11 -13.73 22.75
C ASP A 244 26.77 -14.27 21.35
N GLN A 245 26.45 -15.56 21.22
CA GLN A 245 26.20 -16.24 19.93
C GLN A 245 24.70 -16.35 19.56
N GLY A 246 23.81 -15.64 20.25
CA GLY A 246 22.38 -15.63 19.93
C GLY A 246 21.60 -16.85 20.44
N VAL A 247 22.19 -17.64 21.34
CA VAL A 247 21.57 -18.79 21.98
C VAL A 247 20.42 -18.33 22.89
N THR A 248 19.23 -18.92 22.74
CA THR A 248 18.07 -18.60 23.58
C THR A 248 17.82 -19.66 24.64
N TYR A 249 17.29 -19.23 25.79
CA TYR A 249 16.95 -20.11 26.91
C TYR A 249 16.07 -21.31 26.48
N GLU A 250 15.02 -21.05 25.70
CA GLU A 250 14.10 -22.10 25.23
C GLU A 250 14.78 -23.15 24.37
N THR A 251 15.73 -22.76 23.53
CA THR A 251 16.41 -23.69 22.61
C THR A 251 17.28 -24.66 23.40
N VAL A 252 18.02 -24.15 24.39
CA VAL A 252 18.88 -24.92 25.28
C VAL A 252 18.05 -25.87 26.16
N ILE A 253 17.03 -25.34 26.85
CA ILE A 253 16.18 -26.14 27.74
C ILE A 253 15.42 -27.22 26.97
N ARG A 254 14.93 -26.91 25.75
CA ARG A 254 14.25 -27.91 24.93
C ARG A 254 15.16 -29.10 24.61
N GLN A 255 16.43 -28.85 24.28
CA GLN A 255 17.39 -29.92 23.98
C GLN A 255 17.74 -30.74 25.22
N LEU A 256 17.94 -30.10 26.37
CA LEU A 256 18.17 -30.78 27.64
C LEU A 256 16.98 -31.68 28.02
N LYS A 257 15.74 -31.17 27.96
CA LYS A 257 14.52 -31.97 28.22
C LYS A 257 14.32 -33.13 27.26
N GLN A 258 14.71 -32.98 25.99
CA GLN A 258 14.64 -34.07 25.02
C GLN A 258 15.61 -35.20 25.36
N ILE A 259 16.82 -34.87 25.81
CA ILE A 259 17.82 -35.83 26.28
C ILE A 259 17.37 -36.47 27.60
N GLU A 260 16.87 -35.66 28.54
CA GLU A 260 16.30 -36.15 29.82
C GLU A 260 15.19 -37.18 29.57
N GLY A 261 14.22 -36.84 28.73
CA GLY A 261 13.13 -37.75 28.37
C GLY A 261 13.59 -39.01 27.64
N PHE A 262 14.68 -38.95 26.88
CA PHE A 262 15.29 -40.15 26.29
C PHE A 262 15.92 -41.06 27.35
N ILE A 263 16.66 -40.49 28.30
CA ILE A 263 17.30 -41.26 29.39
C ILE A 263 16.25 -41.91 30.27
N GLU A 264 15.22 -41.16 30.68
CA GLU A 264 14.12 -41.65 31.51
C GLU A 264 13.41 -42.84 30.86
N ASN A 265 13.22 -42.78 29.53
CA ASN A 265 12.48 -43.79 28.77
C ASN A 265 13.36 -44.78 28.01
N TYR A 266 14.67 -44.83 28.28
CA TYR A 266 15.64 -45.60 27.49
C TYR A 266 15.31 -47.10 27.44
N GLU A 267 14.96 -47.70 28.58
CA GLU A 267 14.60 -49.13 28.64
C GLU A 267 13.33 -49.44 27.83
N GLU A 268 12.33 -48.56 27.90
CA GLU A 268 11.10 -48.70 27.11
C GLU A 268 11.37 -48.48 25.62
N TYR A 269 12.26 -47.55 25.25
CA TYR A 269 12.69 -47.35 23.86
C TYR A 269 13.38 -48.60 23.28
N LEU A 270 14.27 -49.25 24.06
CA LEU A 270 14.88 -50.52 23.63
C LEU A 270 13.83 -51.62 23.43
N ARG A 271 12.90 -51.79 24.38
CA ARG A 271 11.78 -52.73 24.24
C ARG A 271 10.93 -52.45 23.00
N TYR A 272 10.69 -51.18 22.69
CA TYR A 272 9.94 -50.80 21.50
C TYR A 272 10.66 -51.23 20.21
N LYS A 273 11.99 -51.04 20.15
CA LYS A 273 12.83 -51.44 19.02
C LYS A 273 12.83 -52.96 18.82
N ASP A 274 12.88 -53.73 19.90
CA ASP A 274 12.82 -55.19 19.86
C ASP A 274 11.42 -55.68 19.42
N ASN A 275 10.36 -55.11 19.99
CA ASN A 275 8.97 -55.43 19.59
C ASN A 275 8.65 -55.00 18.15
N ALA A 276 9.32 -53.98 17.61
CA ALA A 276 9.16 -53.58 16.21
C ALA A 276 9.65 -54.69 15.25
N ILE A 277 10.73 -55.39 15.61
CA ILE A 277 11.23 -56.55 14.86
C ILE A 277 10.19 -57.68 14.89
N ILE A 278 9.58 -57.95 16.04
CA ILE A 278 8.53 -58.97 16.19
C ILE A 278 7.29 -58.61 15.35
N ARG A 279 6.88 -57.33 15.34
CA ARG A 279 5.78 -56.84 14.49
C ARG A 279 6.08 -57.00 13.01
N GLU A 280 7.30 -56.68 12.56
CA GLU A 280 7.73 -56.90 11.17
C GLU A 280 7.71 -58.39 10.79
N LEU A 281 8.13 -59.27 11.70
CA LEU A 281 8.05 -60.73 11.52
C LEU A 281 6.58 -61.20 11.39
N LYS A 282 5.67 -60.76 12.28
CA LYS A 282 4.24 -61.11 12.22
C LYS A 282 3.55 -60.59 10.95
N ALA A 283 3.95 -59.43 10.44
CA ALA A 283 3.41 -58.84 9.22
C ALA A 283 3.97 -59.46 7.93
N SER A 284 5.04 -60.26 8.01
CA SER A 284 5.69 -60.84 6.85
C SER A 284 4.80 -61.89 6.16
N PRO A 285 4.68 -61.88 4.82
CA PRO A 285 3.84 -62.82 4.08
C PRO A 285 4.13 -64.30 4.38
N LYS A 286 3.09 -65.10 4.65
CA LYS A 286 3.17 -66.55 4.88
C LYS A 286 3.94 -67.31 3.78
N ARG A 287 3.91 -66.82 2.53
CA ARG A 287 4.66 -67.40 1.39
C ARG A 287 6.19 -67.30 1.55
N LEU A 288 6.70 -66.25 2.19
CA LEU A 288 8.14 -66.12 2.46
C LEU A 288 8.60 -67.14 3.49
N TYR A 289 7.79 -67.36 4.54
CA TYR A 289 8.03 -68.44 5.49
C TYR A 289 7.99 -69.81 4.80
N MET A 290 7.04 -70.03 3.89
CA MET A 290 6.94 -71.28 3.14
C MET A 290 8.16 -71.52 2.23
N ALA A 291 8.65 -70.47 1.57
CA ALA A 291 9.87 -70.52 0.76
C ALA A 291 11.13 -70.82 1.60
N LEU A 292 11.21 -70.24 2.80
CA LEU A 292 12.31 -70.51 3.73
C LEU A 292 12.24 -71.94 4.29
N PHE A 293 11.05 -72.41 4.63
CA PHE A 293 10.82 -73.73 5.22
C PHE A 293 11.14 -74.88 4.25
N TYR A 294 10.72 -74.77 2.99
CA TYR A 294 10.92 -75.78 1.94
C TYR A 294 12.10 -75.48 1.00
N ARG A 295 13.14 -74.82 1.51
CA ARG A 295 14.28 -74.38 0.69
C ARG A 295 14.95 -75.55 -0.05
N GLN A 296 15.07 -76.70 0.61
CA GLN A 296 15.71 -77.90 0.03
C GLN A 296 14.87 -78.55 -1.09
N GLU A 297 13.55 -78.54 -0.94
CA GLU A 297 12.58 -79.05 -1.90
C GLU A 297 12.50 -78.15 -3.13
N ILE A 298 12.55 -76.83 -2.95
CA ILE A 298 12.63 -75.86 -4.06
C ILE A 298 13.92 -76.06 -4.87
N GLU A 299 15.06 -76.29 -4.21
CA GLU A 299 16.31 -76.62 -4.90
C GLU A 299 16.22 -77.92 -5.71
N LEU A 300 15.53 -78.94 -5.19
CA LEU A 300 15.29 -80.20 -5.90
C LEU A 300 14.40 -79.98 -7.14
N LEU A 301 13.32 -79.21 -7.02
CA LEU A 301 12.43 -78.87 -8.13
C LEU A 301 13.21 -78.13 -9.24
N ASN A 302 14.09 -77.21 -8.86
CA ASN A 302 14.94 -76.50 -9.81
C ASN A 302 15.92 -77.46 -10.53
N LYS A 303 16.51 -78.43 -9.82
CA LYS A 303 17.37 -79.47 -10.43
C LYS A 303 16.62 -80.40 -11.38
N LYS A 304 15.35 -80.72 -11.11
CA LYS A 304 14.49 -81.62 -11.92
C LYS A 304 13.59 -80.88 -12.93
N GLY A 305 13.91 -79.63 -13.27
CA GLY A 305 13.05 -78.77 -14.09
C GLY A 305 12.68 -79.30 -15.49
N SER A 306 13.54 -80.10 -16.14
CA SER A 306 13.22 -80.73 -17.43
C SER A 306 12.11 -81.78 -17.32
N LEU A 307 12.17 -82.63 -16.29
CA LEU A 307 11.16 -83.64 -15.99
C LEU A 307 9.81 -83.01 -15.64
N ILE A 308 9.82 -81.91 -14.88
CA ILE A 308 8.59 -81.17 -14.53
C ILE A 308 7.88 -80.64 -15.80
N LYS A 309 8.63 -80.10 -16.76
CA LYS A 309 8.06 -79.67 -18.05
C LYS A 309 7.40 -80.82 -18.80
N GLU A 310 8.01 -82.01 -18.79
CA GLU A 310 7.47 -83.21 -19.43
C GLU A 310 6.20 -83.72 -18.73
N LEU A 311 6.15 -83.66 -17.39
CA LEU A 311 4.98 -84.03 -16.61
C LEU A 311 3.80 -83.08 -16.86
N ASN A 312 4.05 -81.77 -16.90
CA ASN A 312 3.00 -80.79 -17.22
C ASN A 312 2.47 -80.95 -18.65
N LYS A 313 3.35 -81.24 -19.61
CA LYS A 313 2.95 -81.56 -21.00
C LYS A 313 2.14 -82.85 -21.09
N SER A 314 2.49 -83.85 -20.28
CA SER A 314 1.74 -85.12 -20.20
C SER A 314 0.33 -84.93 -19.62
N LYS A 315 0.18 -84.07 -18.60
CA LYS A 315 -1.14 -83.66 -18.08
C LYS A 315 -2.01 -83.04 -19.18
N GLU A 316 -1.44 -82.12 -19.95
CA GLU A 316 -2.15 -81.42 -21.05
C GLU A 316 -2.61 -82.37 -22.17
N LEU A 317 -1.73 -83.26 -22.63
CA LEU A 317 -2.08 -84.23 -23.67
C LEU A 317 -3.20 -85.18 -23.22
N LEU A 318 -3.19 -85.61 -21.95
CA LEU A 318 -4.22 -86.48 -21.41
C LEU A 318 -5.60 -85.78 -21.38
N THR A 319 -5.64 -84.48 -21.08
CA THR A 319 -6.85 -83.67 -21.21
C THR A 319 -7.33 -83.58 -22.67
N ASN A 320 -6.43 -83.34 -23.62
CA ASN A 320 -6.78 -83.26 -25.05
C ASN A 320 -7.34 -84.58 -25.59
N TYR A 321 -6.76 -85.71 -25.19
CA TYR A 321 -7.21 -87.04 -25.63
C TYR A 321 -8.57 -87.45 -25.05
N SER A 322 -8.87 -87.05 -23.81
CA SER A 322 -10.22 -87.21 -23.25
C SER A 322 -11.29 -86.48 -24.08
N ASN A 323 -10.91 -85.38 -24.75
CA ASN A 323 -11.79 -84.58 -25.61
C ASN A 323 -11.77 -85.02 -27.09
N ASN A 324 -11.20 -86.19 -27.41
CA ASN A 324 -11.01 -86.70 -28.78
C ASN A 324 -10.19 -85.77 -29.70
N VAL A 325 -9.31 -84.94 -29.14
CA VAL A 325 -8.35 -84.12 -29.89
C VAL A 325 -7.05 -84.89 -30.01
N TRP A 326 -6.88 -85.60 -31.11
CA TRP A 326 -5.75 -86.50 -31.34
C TRP A 326 -4.53 -85.74 -31.89
N SER A 327 -3.40 -85.88 -31.22
CA SER A 327 -2.11 -85.29 -31.60
C SER A 327 -0.97 -86.21 -31.20
N VAL A 328 0.16 -86.10 -31.89
CA VAL A 328 1.35 -86.92 -31.61
C VAL A 328 2.50 -86.01 -31.21
N ASP A 329 3.02 -86.18 -30.00
CA ASP A 329 4.26 -85.57 -29.55
C ASP A 329 5.37 -86.61 -29.54
N GLU A 330 6.12 -86.71 -30.64
CA GLU A 330 7.20 -87.69 -30.76
C GLU A 330 8.28 -87.55 -29.69
N THR A 331 8.58 -86.32 -29.28
CA THR A 331 9.66 -86.07 -28.32
C THR A 331 9.29 -86.60 -26.93
N LEU A 332 8.04 -86.40 -26.52
CA LEU A 332 7.52 -86.93 -25.27
C LEU A 332 7.28 -88.45 -25.39
N PHE A 333 6.63 -88.90 -26.47
CA PHE A 333 6.23 -90.30 -26.68
C PHE A 333 7.43 -91.25 -26.74
N ASN A 334 8.53 -90.81 -27.36
CA ASN A 334 9.77 -91.57 -27.36
C ASN A 334 10.39 -91.67 -25.94
N LYS A 335 10.30 -90.61 -25.13
CA LYS A 335 10.83 -90.61 -23.76
C LYS A 335 10.03 -91.50 -22.81
N ILE A 336 8.70 -91.53 -22.95
CA ILE A 336 7.80 -92.42 -22.19
C ILE A 336 7.67 -93.82 -22.82
N LYS A 337 8.54 -94.17 -23.78
CA LYS A 337 8.71 -95.53 -24.36
C LYS A 337 7.48 -96.09 -25.10
N ILE A 338 6.73 -95.25 -25.81
CA ILE A 338 5.68 -95.75 -26.73
C ILE A 338 6.34 -96.38 -27.96
N LYS A 339 5.85 -97.55 -28.41
CA LYS A 339 6.44 -98.27 -29.55
C LYS A 339 6.38 -97.43 -30.83
N ALA A 340 7.51 -97.32 -31.54
CA ALA A 340 7.63 -96.52 -32.76
C ALA A 340 6.67 -96.94 -33.89
N GLU A 341 6.34 -98.24 -33.95
CA GLU A 341 5.35 -98.79 -34.87
C GLU A 341 3.96 -98.17 -34.66
N ILE A 342 3.56 -98.00 -33.40
CA ILE A 342 2.26 -97.42 -33.02
C ILE A 342 2.22 -95.93 -33.38
N ILE A 343 3.33 -95.21 -33.12
CA ILE A 343 3.47 -93.79 -33.49
C ILE A 343 3.33 -93.62 -35.02
N THR A 344 3.97 -94.51 -35.78
CA THR A 344 3.92 -94.49 -37.25
C THR A 344 2.53 -94.84 -37.78
N GLN A 345 1.87 -95.85 -37.20
CA GLN A 345 0.49 -96.23 -37.55
C GLN A 345 -0.50 -95.10 -37.29
N ILE A 346 -0.43 -94.46 -36.12
CA ILE A 346 -1.28 -93.31 -35.76
C ILE A 346 -1.06 -92.15 -36.74
N LYS A 347 0.20 -91.80 -37.05
CA LYS A 347 0.51 -90.75 -38.02
C LYS A 347 -0.08 -91.05 -39.39
N THR A 348 0.04 -92.30 -39.85
CA THR A 348 -0.49 -92.73 -41.15
C THR A 348 -2.02 -92.62 -41.17
N LEU A 349 -2.70 -93.07 -40.12
CA LEU A 349 -4.16 -92.99 -40.01
C LEU A 349 -4.66 -91.55 -39.95
N LEU A 350 -3.99 -90.68 -39.19
CA LEU A 350 -4.33 -89.24 -39.14
C LEU A 350 -4.13 -88.54 -40.49
N LEU A 351 -3.11 -88.95 -41.25
CA LEU A 351 -2.86 -88.41 -42.60
C LEU A 351 -3.93 -88.90 -43.59
N ASN A 352 -4.27 -90.19 -43.55
CA ASN A 352 -5.30 -90.78 -44.39
C ASN A 352 -6.67 -90.16 -44.09
N GLN A 353 -7.00 -89.94 -42.81
CA GLN A 353 -8.22 -89.25 -42.42
C GLN A 353 -8.33 -87.86 -43.06
N LYS A 354 -7.26 -87.06 -43.03
CA LYS A 354 -7.22 -85.73 -43.67
C LYS A 354 -7.36 -85.81 -45.19
N LYS A 355 -6.72 -86.80 -45.82
CA LYS A 355 -6.78 -87.01 -47.27
C LYS A 355 -8.21 -87.34 -47.72
N GLU A 356 -8.85 -88.31 -47.08
CA GLU A 356 -10.22 -88.71 -47.40
C GLU A 356 -11.22 -87.56 -47.15
N GLN A 357 -11.06 -86.80 -46.04
CA GLN A 357 -11.88 -85.61 -45.77
C GLN A 357 -11.75 -84.51 -46.84
N SER A 358 -10.59 -84.40 -47.50
CA SER A 358 -10.37 -83.39 -48.55
C SER A 358 -11.01 -83.75 -49.89
N GLN A 359 -11.27 -85.05 -50.13
CA GLN A 359 -11.84 -85.57 -51.37
C GLN A 359 -13.37 -85.61 -51.39
N LEU A 360 -14.01 -85.44 -50.22
CA LEU A 360 -15.45 -85.27 -50.14
C LEU A 360 -15.90 -83.97 -50.82
N ASP A 361 -17.03 -84.03 -51.53
CA ASP A 361 -17.70 -82.83 -52.01
C ASP A 361 -18.29 -82.03 -50.82
N ASP A 362 -18.73 -80.80 -51.08
CA ASP A 362 -19.18 -79.91 -50.01
C ASP A 362 -20.44 -80.44 -49.28
N ALA A 363 -21.30 -81.19 -49.97
CA ALA A 363 -22.47 -81.81 -49.37
C ALA A 363 -22.08 -82.97 -48.44
N ASP A 364 -21.15 -83.82 -48.88
CA ASP A 364 -20.61 -84.94 -48.11
C ASP A 364 -19.79 -84.48 -46.90
N LYS A 365 -19.06 -83.36 -47.01
CA LYS A 365 -18.38 -82.73 -45.87
C LYS A 365 -19.37 -82.28 -44.80
N VAL A 366 -20.48 -81.65 -45.20
CA VAL A 366 -21.55 -81.25 -44.28
C VAL A 366 -22.17 -82.48 -43.65
N LEU A 367 -22.41 -83.55 -44.42
CA LEU A 367 -22.98 -84.80 -43.91
C LEU A 367 -22.04 -85.48 -42.90
N ALA A 368 -20.73 -85.54 -43.18
CA ALA A 368 -19.72 -86.11 -42.27
C ALA A 368 -19.61 -85.31 -40.96
N GLN A 369 -19.66 -83.97 -41.03
CA GLN A 369 -19.69 -83.11 -39.84
C GLN A 369 -20.97 -83.31 -39.03
N MET A 370 -22.12 -83.40 -39.70
CA MET A 370 -23.41 -83.66 -39.08
C MET A 370 -23.42 -85.02 -38.36
N THR A 371 -22.86 -86.06 -38.97
CA THR A 371 -22.75 -87.39 -38.34
C THR A 371 -21.81 -87.39 -37.14
N LYS A 372 -20.67 -86.67 -37.22
CA LYS A 372 -19.76 -86.50 -36.08
C LYS A 372 -20.42 -85.77 -34.91
N ALA A 373 -21.13 -84.66 -35.19
CA ALA A 373 -21.86 -83.90 -34.17
C ALA A 373 -22.97 -84.75 -33.54
N ARG A 374 -23.68 -85.53 -34.35
CA ARG A 374 -24.70 -86.48 -33.90
C ARG A 374 -24.12 -87.55 -32.97
N ARG A 375 -22.99 -88.18 -33.33
CA ARG A 375 -22.32 -89.18 -32.47
C ARG A 375 -21.89 -88.58 -31.13
N GLY A 376 -21.33 -87.36 -31.16
CA GLY A 376 -20.97 -86.63 -29.95
C GLY A 376 -22.17 -86.34 -29.05
N LEU A 377 -23.27 -85.85 -29.63
CA LEU A 377 -24.51 -85.57 -28.90
C LEU A 377 -25.09 -86.83 -28.25
N ILE A 378 -25.11 -87.95 -28.99
CA ILE A 378 -25.61 -89.22 -28.47
C ILE A 378 -24.74 -89.71 -27.29
N LYS A 379 -23.41 -89.62 -27.40
CA LYS A 379 -22.50 -90.00 -26.32
C LYS A 379 -22.74 -89.17 -25.04
N GLU A 380 -22.82 -87.85 -25.19
CA GLU A 380 -23.06 -86.97 -24.03
C GLU A 380 -24.46 -87.14 -23.46
N PHE A 381 -25.47 -87.43 -24.29
CA PHE A 381 -26.80 -87.78 -23.83
C PHE A 381 -26.79 -89.04 -22.96
N TYR A 382 -26.10 -90.11 -23.37
CA TYR A 382 -25.99 -91.31 -22.54
C TYR A 382 -25.18 -91.07 -21.25
N ASN A 383 -24.08 -90.32 -21.29
CA ASN A 383 -23.35 -89.92 -20.08
C ASN A 383 -24.26 -89.15 -19.11
N ALA A 384 -25.07 -88.22 -19.63
CA ALA A 384 -26.01 -87.44 -18.84
C ALA A 384 -27.15 -88.30 -18.28
N ALA A 385 -27.64 -89.27 -19.04
CA ALA A 385 -28.65 -90.21 -18.59
C ALA A 385 -28.12 -91.19 -17.53
N GLU A 386 -26.88 -91.69 -17.67
CA GLU A 386 -26.22 -92.53 -16.65
C GLU A 386 -25.94 -91.76 -15.35
N SER A 387 -25.63 -90.47 -15.44
CA SER A 387 -25.50 -89.60 -14.26
C SER A 387 -26.84 -89.21 -13.62
N GLY A 388 -27.96 -89.75 -14.11
CA GLY A 388 -29.31 -89.48 -13.60
C GLY A 388 -29.84 -88.07 -13.90
N LYS A 389 -29.17 -87.31 -14.77
CA LYS A 389 -29.54 -85.93 -15.10
C LYS A 389 -30.56 -85.83 -16.23
N PHE A 390 -30.68 -86.85 -17.07
CA PHE A 390 -31.66 -86.93 -18.16
C PHE A 390 -32.43 -88.25 -18.09
N ASP A 391 -33.71 -88.22 -18.49
CA ASP A 391 -34.49 -89.44 -18.68
C ASP A 391 -33.98 -90.18 -19.92
N LYS A 392 -33.68 -91.48 -19.75
CA LYS A 392 -33.16 -92.35 -20.81
C LYS A 392 -34.07 -92.41 -22.04
N ASN A 393 -35.37 -92.18 -21.90
CA ASN A 393 -36.34 -92.36 -22.96
C ASN A 393 -36.91 -91.05 -23.53
N LYS A 394 -36.42 -89.89 -23.06
CA LYS A 394 -36.87 -88.57 -23.52
C LYS A 394 -35.85 -87.93 -24.46
N CYS A 395 -36.30 -87.53 -25.66
CA CYS A 395 -35.38 -86.98 -26.66
C CYS A 395 -34.88 -85.57 -26.28
N PRO A 396 -33.56 -85.34 -26.23
CA PRO A 396 -32.98 -84.07 -25.80
C PRO A 396 -33.11 -82.95 -26.84
N LEU A 397 -33.53 -83.27 -28.07
CA LEU A 397 -33.69 -82.27 -29.14
C LEU A 397 -35.14 -81.78 -29.27
N CYS A 398 -36.12 -82.69 -29.29
CA CYS A 398 -37.53 -82.35 -29.50
C CYS A 398 -38.40 -82.49 -28.24
N GLY A 399 -37.87 -83.04 -27.14
CA GLY A 399 -38.58 -83.20 -25.88
C GLY A 399 -39.63 -84.31 -25.84
N THR A 400 -39.81 -85.05 -26.95
CA THR A 400 -40.78 -86.15 -27.04
C THR A 400 -40.32 -87.34 -26.20
N ASP A 401 -41.25 -87.91 -25.44
CA ASP A 401 -41.05 -89.18 -24.73
C ASP A 401 -41.24 -90.35 -25.71
N PHE A 402 -40.21 -91.16 -25.88
CA PHE A 402 -40.23 -92.36 -26.71
C PHE A 402 -40.37 -93.60 -25.82
N THR A 403 -41.10 -94.61 -26.28
CA THR A 403 -41.15 -95.90 -25.57
C THR A 403 -39.81 -96.64 -25.62
N ASP A 404 -39.08 -96.48 -26.72
CA ASP A 404 -37.72 -96.95 -26.94
C ASP A 404 -37.00 -95.91 -27.82
N ILE A 405 -36.20 -95.04 -27.19
CA ILE A 405 -35.47 -94.01 -27.90
C ILE A 405 -34.36 -94.61 -28.78
N ASP A 406 -33.80 -95.76 -28.40
CA ASP A 406 -32.74 -96.43 -29.15
C ASP A 406 -33.27 -96.90 -30.50
N SER A 407 -34.49 -97.43 -30.55
CA SER A 407 -35.17 -97.73 -31.81
C SER A 407 -35.35 -96.50 -32.71
N ALA A 408 -35.62 -95.31 -32.13
CA ALA A 408 -35.75 -94.07 -32.88
C ALA A 408 -34.39 -93.56 -33.41
N ILE A 409 -33.34 -93.68 -32.59
CA ILE A 409 -31.96 -93.37 -32.94
C ILE A 409 -31.47 -94.29 -34.06
N ILE A 410 -31.70 -95.60 -33.95
CA ILE A 410 -31.34 -96.60 -34.98
C ILE A 410 -32.09 -96.35 -36.29
N LYS A 411 -33.39 -95.99 -36.24
CA LYS A 411 -34.15 -95.65 -37.44
C LYS A 411 -33.59 -94.43 -38.15
N THR A 412 -33.29 -93.36 -37.41
CA THR A 412 -32.67 -92.16 -38.01
C THR A 412 -31.23 -92.42 -38.45
N GLU A 413 -30.50 -93.31 -37.79
CA GLU A 413 -29.16 -93.73 -38.20
C GLU A 413 -29.20 -94.52 -39.52
N LYS A 414 -30.17 -95.44 -39.70
CA LYS A 414 -30.38 -96.13 -40.98
C LYS A 414 -30.78 -95.17 -42.09
N PHE A 415 -31.62 -94.18 -41.79
CA PHE A 415 -31.98 -93.13 -42.75
C PHE A 415 -30.76 -92.33 -43.20
N ILE A 416 -29.92 -91.90 -42.25
CA ILE A 416 -28.69 -91.17 -42.55
C ILE A 416 -27.69 -92.07 -43.30
N LYS A 417 -27.48 -93.33 -42.89
CA LYS A 417 -26.59 -94.29 -43.57
C LYS A 417 -27.00 -94.59 -45.02
N ASN A 418 -28.28 -94.48 -45.35
CA ASN A 418 -28.75 -94.60 -46.75
C ASN A 418 -28.42 -93.36 -47.61
N ILE A 419 -28.06 -92.24 -46.99
CA ILE A 419 -27.63 -91.00 -47.65
C ILE A 419 -26.11 -90.95 -47.80
N HIS A 420 -25.35 -91.74 -47.02
CA HIS A 420 -23.89 -91.73 -47.06
C HIS A 420 -23.31 -92.22 -48.40
N THR A 421 -22.37 -91.47 -48.95
CA THR A 421 -21.45 -91.94 -50.00
C THR A 421 -20.36 -92.86 -49.43
N ASP A 422 -19.70 -93.63 -50.29
CA ASP A 422 -18.63 -94.57 -49.88
C ASP A 422 -17.46 -93.86 -49.16
N GLY A 423 -17.19 -92.59 -49.49
CA GLY A 423 -16.16 -91.77 -48.84
C GLY A 423 -16.43 -91.50 -47.36
N ILE A 424 -17.69 -91.32 -46.95
CA ILE A 424 -18.02 -91.06 -45.53
C ILE A 424 -17.78 -92.30 -44.69
N LYS A 425 -18.12 -93.51 -45.20
CA LYS A 425 -17.89 -94.78 -44.47
C LYS A 425 -16.40 -95.03 -44.18
N ILE A 426 -15.52 -94.67 -45.12
CA ILE A 426 -14.07 -94.81 -44.96
C ILE A 426 -13.56 -93.91 -43.81
N ILE A 427 -14.06 -92.68 -43.73
CA ILE A 427 -13.67 -91.74 -42.67
C ILE A 427 -14.13 -92.24 -41.29
N GLU A 428 -15.33 -92.80 -41.18
CA GLU A 428 -15.83 -93.36 -39.91
C GLU A 428 -15.00 -94.55 -39.42
N ASP A 429 -14.53 -95.41 -40.33
CA ASP A 429 -13.68 -96.54 -39.99
C ASP A 429 -12.29 -96.06 -39.51
N ILE A 430 -11.69 -95.10 -40.22
CA ILE A 430 -10.41 -94.49 -39.81
C ILE A 430 -10.53 -93.82 -38.43
N GLU A 431 -11.62 -93.09 -38.15
CA GLU A 431 -11.86 -92.48 -36.82
C GLU A 431 -11.93 -93.51 -35.69
N THR A 432 -12.56 -94.65 -35.96
CA THR A 432 -12.70 -95.75 -35.00
C THR A 432 -11.34 -96.40 -34.72
N GLN A 433 -10.52 -96.60 -35.76
CA GLN A 433 -9.17 -97.13 -35.62
C GLN A 433 -8.26 -96.20 -34.80
N ILE A 434 -8.29 -94.89 -35.08
CA ILE A 434 -7.52 -93.88 -34.32
C ILE A 434 -7.92 -93.89 -32.85
N THR A 435 -9.22 -93.86 -32.56
CA THR A 435 -9.73 -93.83 -31.18
C THR A 435 -9.30 -95.07 -30.39
N ASN A 436 -9.39 -96.25 -31.01
CA ASN A 436 -8.97 -97.50 -30.38
C ASN A 436 -7.47 -97.54 -30.08
N LEU A 437 -6.63 -97.04 -30.99
CA LEU A 437 -5.18 -96.98 -30.78
C LEU A 437 -4.79 -96.06 -29.62
N PHE A 438 -5.36 -94.85 -29.54
CA PHE A 438 -5.07 -93.94 -28.43
C PHE A 438 -5.55 -94.49 -27.08
N GLN A 439 -6.75 -95.09 -27.04
CA GLN A 439 -7.32 -95.65 -25.81
C GLN A 439 -6.54 -96.87 -25.29
N LYS A 440 -6.08 -97.76 -26.19
CA LYS A 440 -5.37 -98.97 -25.79
C LYS A 440 -3.88 -98.75 -25.52
N GLU A 441 -3.22 -97.90 -26.31
CA GLU A 441 -1.75 -97.90 -26.35
C GLU A 441 -1.11 -96.61 -25.77
N ILE A 442 -1.80 -95.46 -25.79
CA ILE A 442 -1.19 -94.16 -25.44
C ILE A 442 -1.67 -93.62 -24.10
N ILE A 443 -2.99 -93.56 -23.88
CA ILE A 443 -3.57 -93.03 -22.63
C ILE A 443 -3.09 -93.81 -21.38
N PRO A 444 -3.00 -95.16 -21.37
CA PRO A 444 -2.52 -95.90 -20.21
C PRO A 444 -1.08 -95.56 -19.84
N VAL A 445 -0.19 -95.41 -20.83
CA VAL A 445 1.23 -95.09 -20.61
C VAL A 445 1.40 -93.70 -20.00
N LEU A 446 0.65 -92.71 -20.48
CA LEU A 446 0.65 -91.36 -19.90
C LEU A 446 0.13 -91.36 -18.45
N LYS A 447 -0.88 -92.17 -18.13
CA LYS A 447 -1.38 -92.31 -16.74
C LYS A 447 -0.32 -92.91 -15.81
N VAL A 448 0.38 -93.94 -16.25
CA VAL A 448 1.46 -94.57 -15.46
C VAL A 448 2.60 -93.58 -15.21
N PHE A 449 3.05 -92.85 -16.24
CA PHE A 449 4.12 -91.86 -16.12
C PHE A 449 3.79 -90.73 -15.11
N LEU A 450 2.54 -90.27 -15.09
CA LEU A 450 2.07 -89.29 -14.12
C LEU A 450 2.00 -89.85 -12.69
N GLU A 451 1.56 -91.10 -12.52
CA GLU A 451 1.44 -91.72 -11.20
C GLU A 451 2.83 -92.01 -10.57
N GLU A 452 3.81 -92.42 -11.36
CA GLU A 452 5.21 -92.61 -10.92
C GLU A 452 5.84 -91.32 -10.37
N ASN A 453 5.37 -90.15 -10.81
CA ASN A 453 5.94 -88.85 -10.45
C ASN A 453 5.01 -87.99 -9.56
N LYS A 454 4.00 -88.60 -8.96
CA LYS A 454 2.94 -87.91 -8.19
C LYS A 454 3.46 -87.01 -7.07
N VAL A 455 4.53 -87.41 -6.37
CA VAL A 455 5.13 -86.61 -5.29
C VAL A 455 5.79 -85.34 -5.85
N LEU A 456 6.53 -85.47 -6.95
CA LEU A 456 7.20 -84.34 -7.62
C LEU A 456 6.17 -83.34 -8.17
N ILE A 457 5.07 -83.86 -8.72
CA ILE A 457 3.94 -83.05 -9.18
C ILE A 457 3.30 -82.29 -8.02
N LYS A 458 3.01 -82.98 -6.90
CA LYS A 458 2.42 -82.36 -5.71
C LYS A 458 3.32 -81.26 -5.13
N MET A 459 4.63 -81.48 -5.11
CA MET A 459 5.63 -80.47 -4.71
C MET A 459 5.61 -79.27 -5.66
N ASP A 460 5.65 -79.48 -6.98
CA ASP A 460 5.65 -78.40 -7.98
C ASP A 460 4.36 -77.58 -7.95
N ASP A 461 3.20 -78.25 -7.94
CA ASP A 461 1.88 -77.61 -7.90
C ASP A 461 1.75 -76.72 -6.63
N THR A 462 2.36 -77.13 -5.50
CA THR A 462 2.30 -76.38 -4.23
C THR A 462 3.33 -75.25 -4.13
N LEU A 463 4.56 -75.47 -4.62
CA LEU A 463 5.70 -74.58 -4.39
C LEU A 463 6.06 -73.69 -5.59
N SER A 464 5.40 -73.85 -6.75
CA SER A 464 5.62 -73.06 -7.96
C SER A 464 5.66 -71.54 -7.71
N GLY A 465 4.74 -71.02 -6.89
CA GLY A 465 4.67 -69.60 -6.54
C GLY A 465 5.69 -69.10 -5.51
N CYS A 466 6.61 -69.95 -5.05
CA CYS A 466 7.60 -69.63 -4.00
C CYS A 466 9.05 -69.75 -4.47
N LYS A 467 9.31 -70.19 -5.70
CA LYS A 467 10.66 -70.55 -6.19
C LYS A 467 11.62 -69.36 -6.30
N ASP A 468 11.10 -68.16 -6.52
CA ASP A 468 11.89 -66.94 -6.80
C ASP A 468 11.91 -65.94 -5.62
N LEU A 469 11.44 -66.35 -4.43
CA LEU A 469 11.35 -65.45 -3.28
C LEU A 469 12.69 -65.35 -2.53
N ALA A 470 13.14 -64.12 -2.27
CA ALA A 470 14.31 -63.83 -1.44
C ALA A 470 13.97 -63.96 0.05
N VAL A 471 14.68 -64.83 0.76
CA VAL A 471 14.37 -65.21 2.17
C VAL A 471 15.45 -64.74 3.16
N GLU A 472 16.51 -64.10 2.68
CA GLU A 472 17.70 -63.72 3.48
C GLU A 472 17.35 -62.69 4.55
N LYS A 473 16.55 -61.68 4.21
CA LYS A 473 16.09 -60.66 5.17
C LYS A 473 15.24 -61.28 6.27
N LEU A 474 14.37 -62.23 5.91
CA LEU A 474 13.53 -62.94 6.87
C LEU A 474 14.38 -63.79 7.84
N GLN A 475 15.38 -64.50 7.30
CA GLN A 475 16.33 -65.27 8.11
C GLN A 475 17.09 -64.37 9.10
N GLN A 476 17.60 -63.21 8.65
CA GLN A 476 18.31 -62.28 9.53
C GLN A 476 17.44 -61.73 10.66
N LEU A 477 16.15 -61.48 10.41
CA LEU A 477 15.22 -61.02 11.44
C LEU A 477 14.91 -62.14 12.45
N LEU A 478 14.77 -63.40 12.01
CA LEU A 478 14.60 -64.56 12.88
C LEU A 478 15.84 -64.81 13.75
N ASP A 479 17.04 -64.66 13.17
CA ASP A 479 18.32 -64.80 13.90
C ASP A 479 18.45 -63.75 15.02
N LYS A 480 18.03 -62.50 14.78
CA LYS A 480 18.01 -61.43 15.80
C LYS A 480 17.10 -61.74 16.98
N VAL A 481 16.00 -62.48 16.73
CA VAL A 481 15.06 -62.95 17.77
C VAL A 481 15.45 -64.34 18.30
N LYS A 482 16.64 -64.84 17.91
CA LYS A 482 17.23 -66.13 18.32
C LYS A 482 16.38 -67.34 17.94
N ILE A 483 15.75 -67.34 16.76
CA ILE A 483 14.98 -68.47 16.23
C ILE A 483 15.76 -69.06 15.05
N SER A 484 16.33 -70.27 15.23
CA SER A 484 17.27 -70.87 14.27
C SER A 484 16.79 -72.20 13.64
N GLU A 485 15.66 -72.76 14.06
CA GLU A 485 15.17 -74.08 13.62
C GLU A 485 13.83 -74.03 12.86
N PHE A 486 13.77 -73.27 11.75
CA PHE A 486 12.59 -73.24 10.87
C PHE A 486 12.87 -73.86 9.50
N LYS A 487 12.91 -75.20 9.44
CA LYS A 487 13.21 -76.01 8.23
C LYS A 487 12.37 -77.29 8.18
N SER A 488 12.12 -77.82 6.98
CA SER A 488 11.41 -79.09 6.79
C SER A 488 12.17 -80.32 7.30
N GLN A 489 11.45 -81.39 7.65
CA GLN A 489 12.02 -82.68 8.08
C GLN A 489 12.62 -83.53 6.95
N GLY A 490 12.47 -83.12 5.68
CA GLY A 490 13.15 -83.72 4.53
C GLY A 490 12.25 -84.13 3.37
N ILE A 491 12.88 -84.32 2.21
CA ILE A 491 12.26 -84.45 0.87
C ILE A 491 11.29 -85.64 0.75
N GLU A 492 11.50 -86.73 1.49
CA GLU A 492 10.77 -88.00 1.29
C GLU A 492 9.32 -88.00 1.81
N LYS A 493 8.94 -87.02 2.63
CA LYS A 493 7.59 -86.88 3.21
C LYS A 493 7.03 -85.48 3.02
N PHE A 494 6.94 -85.02 1.77
CA PHE A 494 6.33 -83.71 1.48
C PHE A 494 4.86 -83.65 1.94
N ASP A 495 4.65 -82.96 3.05
CA ASP A 495 3.34 -82.73 3.64
C ASP A 495 3.12 -81.24 3.95
N ILE A 496 2.02 -80.69 3.45
CA ILE A 496 1.59 -79.30 3.66
C ILE A 496 1.12 -79.10 5.11
N GLY A 497 0.67 -80.17 5.77
CA GLY A 497 0.31 -80.15 7.19
C GLY A 497 1.47 -79.76 8.10
N GLU A 498 2.70 -80.21 7.76
CA GLU A 498 3.91 -79.94 8.53
C GLU A 498 4.24 -78.44 8.59
N PHE A 499 4.23 -77.76 7.43
CA PHE A 499 4.47 -76.32 7.38
C PHE A 499 3.40 -75.55 8.17
N SER A 500 2.14 -75.95 8.06
CA SER A 500 1.04 -75.27 8.75
C SER A 500 1.22 -75.33 10.27
N GLN A 501 1.60 -76.50 10.80
CA GLN A 501 1.83 -76.69 12.23
C GLN A 501 3.08 -75.95 12.73
N GLN A 502 4.19 -76.01 11.99
CA GLN A 502 5.42 -75.30 12.38
C GLN A 502 5.27 -73.79 12.28
N TYR A 503 4.53 -73.29 11.30
CA TYR A 503 4.23 -71.87 11.17
C TYR A 503 3.38 -71.35 12.33
N GLU A 504 2.38 -72.12 12.79
CA GLU A 504 1.60 -71.76 13.97
C GLU A 504 2.44 -71.77 15.26
N ASN A 505 3.33 -72.74 15.42
CA ASN A 505 4.26 -72.78 16.56
C ASN A 505 5.21 -71.57 16.56
N LEU A 506 5.74 -71.20 15.39
CA LEU A 506 6.58 -70.01 15.23
C LEU A 506 5.82 -68.74 15.61
N LEU A 507 4.56 -68.59 15.19
CA LEU A 507 3.74 -67.43 15.55
C LEU A 507 3.46 -67.36 17.05
N LYS A 508 3.27 -68.51 17.72
CA LYS A 508 3.15 -68.57 19.19
C LYS A 508 4.45 -68.18 19.89
N GLU A 509 5.59 -68.70 19.44
CA GLU A 509 6.90 -68.33 20.00
C GLU A 509 7.19 -66.83 19.85
N LEU A 510 6.85 -66.24 18.69
CA LEU A 510 6.94 -64.80 18.47
C LEU A 510 5.99 -63.99 19.37
N GLN A 511 4.84 -64.56 19.75
CA GLN A 511 3.91 -63.92 20.68
C GLN A 511 4.38 -63.99 22.13
N GLU A 512 5.01 -65.08 22.55
CA GLU A 512 5.58 -65.23 23.90
C GLU A 512 6.81 -64.35 24.14
N LYS A 513 7.58 -64.05 23.08
CA LYS A 513 8.75 -63.14 23.14
C LYS A 513 8.38 -61.66 23.12
N GLU A 514 7.13 -61.29 22.84
CA GLU A 514 6.67 -59.90 22.82
C GLU A 514 6.40 -59.42 24.25
N VAL A 515 7.20 -58.44 24.72
CA VAL A 515 7.02 -57.83 26.04
C VAL A 515 6.34 -56.47 25.87
N PRO A 516 5.08 -56.27 26.28
CA PRO A 516 4.38 -55.01 26.06
C PRO A 516 5.12 -53.82 26.65
N ASN A 517 5.27 -52.75 25.87
CA ASN A 517 5.75 -51.47 26.36
C ASN A 517 4.77 -50.90 27.39
N LYS A 518 5.29 -50.32 28.48
CA LYS A 518 4.47 -49.64 29.48
C LYS A 518 3.96 -48.28 28.99
N ILE A 519 4.63 -47.72 27.98
CA ILE A 519 4.36 -46.39 27.41
C ILE A 519 4.15 -46.54 25.91
N ILE A 520 3.18 -45.79 25.38
CA ILE A 520 2.92 -45.73 23.94
C ILE A 520 3.74 -44.59 23.35
N PHE A 521 4.72 -44.90 22.50
CA PHE A 521 5.51 -43.90 21.78
C PHE A 521 4.80 -43.44 20.50
N GLN A 522 4.83 -42.13 20.25
CA GLN A 522 4.47 -41.56 18.95
C GLN A 522 5.64 -41.71 17.96
N GLU A 523 5.37 -41.81 16.66
CA GLU A 523 6.41 -41.99 15.63
C GLU A 523 7.50 -40.90 15.69
N LYS A 524 7.09 -39.63 15.84
CA LYS A 524 8.03 -38.50 15.99
C LYS A 524 8.93 -38.62 17.21
N GLN A 525 8.43 -39.18 18.31
CA GLN A 525 9.20 -39.38 19.54
C GLN A 525 10.22 -40.50 19.37
N VAL A 526 9.87 -41.56 18.64
CA VAL A 526 10.80 -42.66 18.30
C VAL A 526 11.93 -42.16 17.40
N GLU A 527 11.62 -41.35 16.39
CA GLU A 527 12.63 -40.74 15.52
C GLU A 527 13.56 -39.80 16.29
N LEU A 528 13.01 -38.99 17.20
CA LEU A 528 13.78 -38.13 18.08
C LEU A 528 14.74 -38.96 18.96
N TYR A 529 14.24 -40.00 19.64
CA TYR A 529 15.08 -40.86 20.47
C TYR A 529 16.13 -41.62 19.66
N LYS A 530 15.80 -42.05 18.44
CA LYS A 530 16.78 -42.64 17.53
C LYS A 530 17.88 -41.64 17.15
N SER A 531 17.51 -40.38 16.87
CA SER A 531 18.46 -39.31 16.59
C SER A 531 19.37 -39.03 17.79
N ILE A 532 18.80 -38.92 18.99
CA ILE A 532 19.54 -38.69 20.24
C ILE A 532 20.49 -39.84 20.54
N HIS A 533 20.01 -41.08 20.48
CA HIS A 533 20.80 -42.29 20.74
C HIS A 533 22.01 -42.40 19.81
N ASN A 534 21.83 -42.02 18.53
CA ASN A 534 22.90 -42.03 17.55
C ASN A 534 23.87 -40.84 17.71
N THR A 535 23.33 -39.62 17.83
CA THR A 535 24.11 -38.37 17.77
C THR A 535 24.93 -38.16 19.04
N TYR A 536 24.35 -38.45 20.21
CA TYR A 536 25.00 -38.15 21.49
C TYR A 536 25.62 -39.37 22.16
N TYR A 537 25.09 -40.56 21.91
CA TYR A 537 25.52 -41.79 22.60
C TYR A 537 26.06 -42.86 21.66
N HIS A 538 26.17 -42.61 20.35
CA HIS A 538 26.71 -43.56 19.37
C HIS A 538 26.08 -44.97 19.39
N ASN A 539 24.80 -45.06 19.76
CA ASN A 539 24.04 -46.30 19.99
C ASN A 539 24.48 -47.13 21.20
N GLU A 540 25.18 -46.53 22.15
CA GLU A 540 25.53 -47.11 23.45
C GLU A 540 24.56 -46.66 24.56
N LYS A 541 24.63 -47.34 25.71
CA LYS A 541 23.79 -47.03 26.85
C LYS A 541 24.10 -45.61 27.36
N PRO A 542 23.09 -44.76 27.63
CA PRO A 542 23.30 -43.45 28.22
C PRO A 542 24.07 -43.57 29.54
N TYR A 543 25.15 -42.82 29.67
CA TYR A 543 25.99 -42.76 30.87
C TYR A 543 25.60 -41.61 31.83
N HIS A 544 24.69 -40.73 31.40
CA HIS A 544 24.15 -39.64 32.24
C HIS A 544 22.90 -40.07 33.02
N THR A 545 22.67 -39.38 34.12
CA THR A 545 21.44 -39.52 34.92
C THR A 545 20.50 -38.33 34.72
N VAL A 546 19.20 -38.55 34.92
CA VAL A 546 18.18 -37.48 34.90
C VAL A 546 18.55 -36.33 35.85
N GLY A 547 19.13 -36.63 37.02
CA GLY A 547 19.54 -35.61 37.98
C GLY A 547 20.67 -34.69 37.50
N GLU A 548 21.60 -35.18 36.67
CA GLU A 548 22.67 -34.36 36.08
C GLU A 548 22.11 -33.35 35.07
N LEU A 549 21.13 -33.77 34.24
CA LEU A 549 20.46 -32.86 33.31
C LEU A 549 19.61 -31.83 34.04
N GLN A 550 18.88 -32.22 35.10
CA GLN A 550 18.11 -31.29 35.91
C GLN A 550 19.00 -30.24 36.62
N SER A 551 20.16 -30.65 37.12
CA SER A 551 21.16 -29.73 37.69
C SER A 551 21.70 -28.75 36.65
N LYS A 552 21.98 -29.23 35.42
CA LYS A 552 22.38 -28.36 34.30
C LYS A 552 21.28 -27.38 33.92
N GLU A 553 20.01 -27.81 33.83
CA GLU A 553 18.86 -26.93 33.53
C GLU A 553 18.75 -25.78 34.54
N GLN A 554 18.93 -26.06 35.83
CA GLN A 554 18.93 -25.05 36.89
C GLN A 554 20.09 -24.05 36.73
N TYR A 555 21.29 -24.52 36.37
CA TYR A 555 22.42 -23.66 36.05
C TYR A 555 22.14 -22.75 34.84
N VAL A 556 21.56 -23.30 33.76
CA VAL A 556 21.16 -22.54 32.58
C VAL A 556 20.17 -21.44 32.95
N ALA A 557 19.14 -21.77 33.73
CA ALA A 557 18.14 -20.79 34.19
C ALA A 557 18.78 -19.63 34.97
N LYS A 558 19.72 -19.94 35.88
CA LYS A 558 20.46 -18.92 36.62
C LYS A 558 21.31 -18.03 35.70
N LEU A 559 22.07 -18.64 34.78
CA LEU A 559 22.95 -17.91 33.86
C LEU A 559 22.19 -16.90 32.99
N PHE A 560 21.04 -17.32 32.42
CA PHE A 560 20.20 -16.43 31.62
C PHE A 560 19.52 -15.36 32.48
N ASN A 561 19.09 -15.69 33.71
CA ASN A 561 18.47 -14.72 34.61
C ASN A 561 19.44 -13.64 35.08
N ASP A 562 20.69 -14.00 35.42
CA ASP A 562 21.74 -13.06 35.79
C ASP A 562 22.07 -12.10 34.63
N ASN A 563 22.17 -12.63 33.40
CA ASN A 563 22.41 -11.81 32.21
C ASN A 563 21.25 -10.84 31.92
N LEU A 564 20.01 -11.35 31.93
CA LEU A 564 18.82 -10.51 31.71
C LEU A 564 18.66 -9.45 32.81
N SER A 565 18.99 -9.77 34.06
CA SER A 565 18.97 -8.81 35.17
C SER A 565 19.99 -7.68 34.98
N GLN A 566 21.20 -7.99 34.48
CA GLN A 566 22.21 -6.98 34.13
C GLN A 566 21.76 -6.10 32.96
N GLN A 567 21.21 -6.71 31.91
CA GLN A 567 20.66 -5.98 30.76
C GLN A 567 19.50 -5.07 31.19
N LEU A 568 18.60 -5.58 32.02
CA LEU A 568 17.46 -4.84 32.55
C LEU A 568 17.91 -3.61 33.33
N SER A 569 18.85 -3.79 34.26
CA SER A 569 19.41 -2.68 35.05
C SER A 569 20.02 -1.59 34.17
N THR A 570 20.74 -1.99 33.11
CA THR A 570 21.37 -1.06 32.16
C THR A 570 20.34 -0.28 31.35
N GLU A 571 19.34 -0.95 30.79
CA GLU A 571 18.27 -0.30 30.01
C GLU A 571 17.34 0.54 30.89
N GLU A 572 17.08 0.15 32.15
CA GLU A 572 16.33 0.96 33.11
C GLU A 572 17.11 2.23 33.54
N ALA A 573 18.43 2.14 33.69
CA ALA A 573 19.28 3.31 33.92
C ALA A 573 19.27 4.27 32.72
N ARG A 574 19.33 3.71 31.50
CA ARG A 574 19.21 4.47 30.25
C ARG A 574 17.86 5.16 30.14
N LEU A 575 16.75 4.45 30.39
CA LEU A 575 15.39 5.00 30.36
C LEU A 575 15.23 6.15 31.36
N ARG A 576 15.75 5.99 32.60
CA ARG A 576 15.75 7.05 33.62
C ARG A 576 16.54 8.29 33.19
N LYS A 577 17.64 8.12 32.44
CA LYS A 577 18.39 9.24 31.88
C LYS A 577 17.59 9.96 30.79
N LEU A 578 17.04 9.23 29.80
CA LEU A 578 16.25 9.83 28.73
C LEU A 578 15.03 10.60 29.26
N LYS A 579 14.31 10.05 30.25
CA LYS A 579 13.15 10.73 30.85
C LYS A 579 13.55 12.04 31.53
N ARG A 580 14.70 12.08 32.23
CA ARG A 580 15.22 13.32 32.82
C ARG A 580 15.58 14.35 31.75
N ASP A 581 16.32 13.92 30.72
CA ASP A 581 16.73 14.80 29.62
C ASP A 581 15.51 15.35 28.84
N TYR A 582 14.43 14.57 28.73
CA TYR A 582 13.16 14.99 28.15
C TYR A 582 12.47 16.08 28.99
N GLU A 583 12.32 15.86 30.29
CA GLU A 583 11.69 16.84 31.19
C GLU A 583 12.49 18.15 31.26
N GLU A 584 13.82 18.07 31.31
CA GLU A 584 14.68 19.26 31.30
C GLU A 584 14.53 20.05 29.98
N TYR A 585 14.51 19.35 28.85
CA TYR A 585 14.29 19.98 27.54
C TYR A 585 12.91 20.65 27.45
N LYS A 586 11.87 19.96 27.92
CA LYS A 586 10.49 20.46 27.91
C LYS A 586 10.33 21.73 28.75
N ASN A 587 10.92 21.78 29.94
CA ASN A 587 10.87 22.96 30.80
C ASN A 587 11.60 24.16 30.15
N LYS A 588 12.84 23.97 29.67
CA LYS A 588 13.60 25.03 28.99
C LYS A 588 12.89 25.58 27.75
N THR A 589 12.28 24.69 26.96
CA THR A 589 11.58 25.11 25.74
C THR A 589 10.27 25.82 26.02
N LYS A 590 9.57 25.45 27.09
CA LYS A 590 8.40 26.19 27.59
C LYS A 590 8.78 27.62 27.97
N ASP A 591 9.80 27.79 28.81
CA ASP A 591 10.25 29.12 29.26
C ASP A 591 10.66 30.01 28.08
N MET A 592 11.39 29.45 27.11
CA MET A 592 11.77 30.15 25.88
C MET A 592 10.55 30.57 25.04
N THR A 593 9.57 29.68 24.90
CA THR A 593 8.33 29.96 24.13
C THR A 593 7.52 31.06 24.80
N ASP A 594 7.40 31.01 26.12
CA ASP A 594 6.70 32.03 26.91
C ASP A 594 7.41 33.39 26.82
N ALA A 595 8.75 33.41 26.89
CA ALA A 595 9.54 34.64 26.74
C ALA A 595 9.33 35.32 25.37
N ILE A 596 9.32 34.55 24.27
CA ILE A 596 9.07 35.08 22.93
C ILE A 596 7.65 35.63 22.83
N LYS A 597 6.66 34.91 23.37
CA LYS A 597 5.26 35.36 23.37
C LYS A 597 5.09 36.69 24.11
N VAL A 598 5.76 36.86 25.25
CA VAL A 598 5.79 38.12 25.99
C VAL A 598 6.45 39.22 25.17
N LEU A 599 7.55 38.93 24.48
CA LEU A 599 8.25 39.90 23.64
C LEU A 599 7.36 40.39 22.48
N VAL A 600 6.73 39.47 21.75
CA VAL A 600 5.77 39.80 20.67
C VAL A 600 4.64 40.69 21.23
N GLY A 601 4.07 40.32 22.37
CA GLY A 601 3.01 41.10 23.01
C GLY A 601 3.43 42.54 23.33
N LYS A 602 4.65 42.74 23.85
CA LYS A 602 5.18 44.09 24.12
C LYS A 602 5.29 44.95 22.86
N TYR A 603 5.77 44.39 21.76
CA TYR A 603 5.86 45.13 20.49
C TYR A 603 4.47 45.45 19.91
N GLU A 604 3.53 44.51 19.98
CA GLU A 604 2.16 44.75 19.54
C GLU A 604 1.46 45.84 20.36
N ASP A 605 1.67 45.86 21.69
CA ASP A 605 1.10 46.89 22.56
C ASP A 605 1.76 48.25 22.33
N ALA A 606 3.08 48.29 22.12
CA ALA A 606 3.78 49.53 21.75
C ALA A 606 3.27 50.08 20.41
N ASN A 607 3.01 49.22 19.42
CA ASN A 607 2.44 49.63 18.13
C ASN A 607 1.03 50.22 18.30
N LYS A 608 0.17 49.58 19.11
CA LYS A 608 -1.17 50.13 19.42
C LYS A 608 -1.09 51.49 20.12
N GLU A 609 -0.15 51.65 21.04
CA GLU A 609 0.06 52.91 21.74
C GLU A 609 0.50 54.01 20.77
N TYR A 610 1.49 53.71 19.92
CA TYR A 610 1.97 54.62 18.87
C TYR A 610 0.84 55.07 17.93
N GLN A 611 0.06 54.14 17.37
CA GLN A 611 -1.09 54.47 16.52
C GLN A 611 -2.13 55.35 17.26
N THR A 612 -2.33 55.09 18.55
CA THR A 612 -3.25 55.89 19.38
C THR A 612 -2.72 57.31 19.58
N GLN A 613 -1.41 57.48 19.77
CA GLN A 613 -0.77 58.78 19.87
C GLN A 613 -0.88 59.58 18.56
N LEU A 614 -0.68 58.94 17.41
CA LEU A 614 -0.91 59.57 16.10
C LEU A 614 -2.35 60.11 15.99
N LEU A 615 -3.33 59.24 16.20
CA LEU A 615 -4.73 59.67 16.12
C LEU A 615 -5.06 60.77 17.15
N ASN A 616 -4.42 60.76 18.33
CA ASN A 616 -4.61 61.82 19.32
C ASN A 616 -4.10 63.17 18.85
N ALA A 617 -3.04 63.22 18.04
CA ALA A 617 -2.44 64.46 17.56
C ALA A 617 -3.39 65.27 16.66
N ILE A 618 -4.28 64.61 15.90
CA ILE A 618 -5.26 65.29 15.04
C ILE A 618 -6.50 65.82 15.80
N LYS A 619 -6.73 65.39 17.05
CA LYS A 619 -7.96 65.72 17.80
C LYS A 619 -8.18 67.22 17.96
N ILE A 620 -7.14 67.93 18.41
CA ILE A 620 -7.25 69.36 18.70
C ILE A 620 -7.34 70.18 17.42
N PRO A 621 -6.44 70.00 16.41
CA PRO A 621 -6.57 70.69 15.13
C PRO A 621 -7.93 70.47 14.47
N LEU A 622 -8.44 69.23 14.48
CA LEU A 622 -9.74 68.92 13.88
C LEU A 622 -10.88 69.67 14.56
N MET A 623 -10.89 69.69 15.89
CA MET A 623 -11.92 70.40 16.66
C MET A 623 -11.90 71.91 16.33
N VAL A 624 -10.71 72.51 16.24
CA VAL A 624 -10.55 73.94 15.93
C VAL A 624 -10.95 74.26 14.50
N TYR A 625 -10.45 73.51 13.51
CA TYR A 625 -10.72 73.76 12.09
C TYR A 625 -12.18 73.48 11.74
N SER A 626 -12.77 72.40 12.25
CA SER A 626 -14.19 72.10 12.02
C SER A 626 -15.10 73.15 12.67
N GLY A 627 -14.78 73.63 13.88
CA GLY A 627 -15.52 74.70 14.53
C GLY A 627 -15.46 76.02 13.77
N ARG A 628 -14.30 76.34 13.17
CA ARG A 628 -14.11 77.57 12.38
C ARG A 628 -14.73 77.49 10.98
N ILE A 629 -14.77 76.34 10.34
CA ILE A 629 -15.35 76.18 8.99
C ILE A 629 -16.86 76.09 9.09
N ILE A 630 -17.40 75.22 9.97
CA ILE A 630 -18.82 74.84 9.94
C ILE A 630 -19.75 75.91 10.59
N GLN A 631 -19.19 76.91 11.29
CA GLN A 631 -19.75 78.12 11.97
C GLN A 631 -21.23 78.19 12.41
N ASN A 632 -22.19 77.76 11.59
CA ASN A 632 -23.63 77.69 11.89
C ASN A 632 -24.09 76.28 12.31
N TYR A 633 -23.38 75.63 13.24
CA TYR A 633 -23.81 74.36 13.80
C TYR A 633 -24.46 74.54 15.18
N PRO A 634 -25.77 74.29 15.35
CA PRO A 634 -26.48 74.46 16.64
C PRO A 634 -25.94 73.59 17.78
N LEU A 635 -25.09 72.61 17.46
CA LEU A 635 -24.67 71.51 18.30
C LEU A 635 -23.20 71.67 18.82
N GLY A 636 -22.58 72.85 18.70
CA GLY A 636 -21.41 73.25 19.50
C GLY A 636 -20.16 73.75 18.74
N LEU A 637 -19.04 73.90 19.47
CA LEU A 637 -17.77 74.54 19.07
C LEU A 637 -16.87 73.76 18.07
N GLY A 638 -17.38 72.70 17.44
CA GLY A 638 -16.61 71.85 16.51
C GLY A 638 -16.89 70.35 16.67
N ILE A 639 -16.18 69.55 15.86
CA ILE A 639 -16.29 68.08 15.80
C ILE A 639 -15.08 67.44 16.50
N ARG A 640 -15.34 66.44 17.35
CA ARG A 640 -14.31 65.71 18.10
C ARG A 640 -14.00 64.39 17.40
N ALA A 641 -12.71 64.11 17.21
CA ALA A 641 -12.25 62.76 16.90
C ALA A 641 -12.21 61.92 18.19
N VAL A 642 -13.01 60.85 18.25
CA VAL A 642 -13.04 59.88 19.34
C VAL A 642 -12.37 58.60 18.87
N ILE A 643 -11.31 58.23 19.57
CA ILE A 643 -10.51 57.04 19.27
C ILE A 643 -10.85 55.97 20.27
N LYS A 644 -11.32 54.83 19.78
CA LYS A 644 -11.51 53.60 20.55
C LYS A 644 -10.53 52.54 19.99
N THR A 645 -10.41 51.40 20.67
CA THR A 645 -9.40 50.36 20.39
C THR A 645 -9.16 50.12 18.90
N ASN A 646 -10.22 49.95 18.10
CA ASN A 646 -10.15 49.73 16.65
C ASN A 646 -11.04 50.69 15.82
N GLN A 647 -11.34 51.88 16.34
CA GLN A 647 -12.30 52.77 15.70
C GLN A 647 -11.89 54.23 15.80
N LEU A 648 -11.98 54.95 14.68
CA LEU A 648 -12.00 56.40 14.63
C LEU A 648 -13.42 56.87 14.31
N VAL A 649 -14.04 57.55 15.27
CA VAL A 649 -15.43 58.07 15.19
C VAL A 649 -15.38 59.58 15.32
N PHE A 650 -16.17 60.29 14.52
CA PHE A 650 -16.29 61.75 14.61
C PHE A 650 -17.60 62.10 15.30
N GLU A 651 -17.54 62.76 16.44
CA GLU A 651 -18.71 63.06 17.29
C GLU A 651 -18.88 64.58 17.46
N ALA A 652 -20.13 65.05 17.47
CA ALA A 652 -20.43 66.43 17.82
C ALA A 652 -20.20 66.68 19.33
N ALA A 653 -19.88 67.92 19.70
CA ALA A 653 -19.68 68.28 21.11
C ALA A 653 -20.91 67.99 21.99
N SER A 654 -22.13 68.18 21.45
CA SER A 654 -23.41 68.07 22.17
C SER A 654 -24.16 66.73 22.01
N LYS A 655 -23.74 65.86 21.08
CA LYS A 655 -24.30 64.52 20.86
C LYS A 655 -23.19 63.47 20.85
N SER A 656 -22.92 62.91 22.02
CA SER A 656 -21.95 61.82 22.20
C SER A 656 -22.52 60.47 21.77
N GLY A 657 -21.71 59.64 21.11
CA GLY A 657 -22.05 58.26 20.77
C GLY A 657 -22.71 58.03 19.41
N SER A 658 -22.85 59.05 18.56
CA SER A 658 -23.28 58.89 17.16
C SER A 658 -22.32 59.60 16.20
N ASP A 659 -21.95 58.92 15.12
CA ASP A 659 -21.05 59.49 14.12
C ASP A 659 -21.74 60.62 13.35
N VAL A 660 -21.03 61.74 13.19
CA VAL A 660 -21.53 62.96 12.56
C VAL A 660 -21.88 62.77 11.09
N TYR A 661 -21.35 61.73 10.43
CA TYR A 661 -21.72 61.36 9.07
C TYR A 661 -23.23 61.17 8.89
N ASN A 662 -23.92 60.65 9.91
CA ASN A 662 -25.36 60.39 9.87
C ASN A 662 -26.22 61.56 10.40
N ILE A 663 -25.59 62.69 10.77
CA ILE A 663 -26.25 63.80 11.45
C ILE A 663 -26.10 65.11 10.67
N LEU A 664 -24.90 65.36 10.14
CA LEU A 664 -24.55 66.59 9.45
C LEU A 664 -25.12 66.62 8.03
N SER A 665 -25.42 67.82 7.53
CA SER A 665 -25.77 68.01 6.12
C SER A 665 -24.54 67.78 5.22
N THR A 666 -24.76 67.51 3.94
CA THR A 666 -23.68 67.33 2.96
C THR A 666 -22.68 68.49 2.94
N GLY A 667 -23.15 69.74 3.06
CA GLY A 667 -22.25 70.90 3.10
C GLY A 667 -21.41 70.97 4.38
N GLN A 668 -21.99 70.59 5.53
CA GLN A 668 -21.25 70.48 6.78
C GLN A 668 -20.24 69.33 6.76
N LEU A 669 -20.56 68.21 6.11
CA LEU A 669 -19.64 67.09 5.91
C LEU A 669 -18.47 67.47 5.00
N ASN A 670 -18.70 68.24 3.94
CA ASN A 670 -17.61 68.75 3.10
C ASN A 670 -16.72 69.73 3.88
N GLY A 671 -17.31 70.60 4.69
CA GLY A 671 -16.55 71.43 5.64
C GLY A 671 -15.71 70.62 6.62
N LEU A 672 -16.25 69.49 7.11
CA LEU A 672 -15.52 68.54 7.97
C LEU A 672 -14.38 67.83 7.22
N SER A 673 -14.59 67.40 5.98
CA SER A 673 -13.54 66.80 5.15
C SER A 673 -12.37 67.76 4.94
N ILE A 674 -12.63 69.03 4.64
CA ILE A 674 -11.58 70.05 4.52
C ILE A 674 -10.90 70.28 5.88
N ALA A 675 -11.66 70.39 6.97
CA ALA A 675 -11.09 70.53 8.31
C ALA A 675 -10.15 69.36 8.67
N LEU A 676 -10.53 68.14 8.29
CA LEU A 676 -9.70 66.95 8.49
C LEU A 676 -8.42 66.99 7.65
N LEU A 677 -8.53 67.31 6.36
CA LEU A 677 -7.38 67.43 5.49
C LEU A 677 -6.40 68.48 6.01
N LEU A 678 -6.88 69.65 6.45
CA LEU A 678 -6.05 70.68 7.06
C LEU A 678 -5.43 70.21 8.38
N SER A 679 -6.16 69.43 9.18
CA SER A 679 -5.64 68.87 10.42
C SER A 679 -4.50 67.89 10.18
N ILE A 680 -4.65 67.03 9.17
CA ILE A 680 -3.64 66.06 8.78
C ILE A 680 -2.42 66.78 8.20
N LYS A 681 -2.61 67.72 7.27
CA LYS A 681 -1.51 68.51 6.69
C LYS A 681 -0.75 69.29 7.76
N ASN A 682 -1.44 69.88 8.73
CA ASN A 682 -0.79 70.66 9.79
C ASN A 682 -0.01 69.79 10.80
N VAL A 683 -0.49 68.57 11.09
CA VAL A 683 0.17 67.68 12.07
C VAL A 683 1.28 66.85 11.44
N TYR A 684 1.06 66.36 10.20
CA TYR A 684 1.93 65.38 9.54
C TYR A 684 2.57 65.88 8.25
N GLY A 685 2.23 67.06 7.76
CA GLY A 685 2.84 67.62 6.56
C GLY A 685 4.30 67.98 6.79
N ASP A 686 5.17 67.46 5.93
CA ASP A 686 6.57 67.86 5.91
C ASP A 686 6.77 69.07 4.98
N THR A 687 7.26 70.17 5.56
CA THR A 687 7.56 71.41 4.83
C THR A 687 8.81 71.31 3.95
N LYS A 688 9.56 70.22 4.00
CA LYS A 688 10.71 69.93 3.12
C LYS A 688 10.32 69.10 1.89
N GLY A 689 9.17 68.43 1.92
CA GLY A 689 8.65 67.57 0.86
C GLY A 689 7.80 68.33 -0.16
N LEU A 690 6.76 67.67 -0.68
CA LEU A 690 5.77 68.30 -1.55
C LEU A 690 4.83 69.20 -0.74
N ASP A 691 5.01 70.52 -0.89
CA ASP A 691 4.31 71.53 -0.11
C ASP A 691 3.14 72.16 -0.88
N ILE A 692 2.19 71.30 -1.26
CA ILE A 692 0.99 71.69 -1.99
C ILE A 692 -0.29 71.31 -1.25
N LEU A 693 -1.36 72.04 -1.51
CA LEU A 693 -2.73 71.68 -1.18
C LEU A 693 -3.62 71.80 -2.43
N LEU A 694 -4.38 70.75 -2.73
CA LEU A 694 -5.23 70.66 -3.90
C LEU A 694 -6.68 70.52 -3.46
N ILE A 695 -7.55 71.44 -3.88
CA ILE A 695 -8.97 71.39 -3.55
C ILE A 695 -9.79 71.64 -4.83
N ASP A 696 -10.39 70.58 -5.37
CA ASP A 696 -11.19 70.65 -6.59
C ASP A 696 -12.67 70.95 -6.27
N ASP A 697 -13.07 72.16 -6.62
CA ASP A 697 -14.38 72.79 -6.41
C ASP A 697 -14.92 72.69 -4.96
N PRO A 698 -14.15 73.12 -3.94
CA PRO A 698 -14.61 73.08 -2.55
C PRO A 698 -15.87 73.89 -2.30
N LEU A 699 -16.12 74.86 -3.18
CA LEU A 699 -17.11 75.91 -2.99
C LEU A 699 -18.49 75.56 -3.54
N GLN A 700 -18.60 74.52 -4.37
CA GLN A 700 -19.88 74.09 -4.92
C GLN A 700 -20.80 73.48 -3.85
N THR A 701 -20.23 72.96 -2.78
CA THR A 701 -20.96 72.18 -1.78
C THR A 701 -20.93 72.78 -0.39
N ILE A 702 -20.14 73.84 -0.18
CA ILE A 702 -19.97 74.54 1.09
C ILE A 702 -20.71 75.89 1.03
N ASP A 703 -21.31 76.31 2.14
CA ASP A 703 -22.05 77.58 2.22
C ASP A 703 -21.10 78.80 2.18
N ASP A 704 -21.64 79.98 1.84
CA ASP A 704 -20.83 81.19 1.64
C ASP A 704 -20.08 81.64 2.91
N ILE A 705 -20.66 81.38 4.09
CA ILE A 705 -20.04 81.70 5.39
C ILE A 705 -18.84 80.78 5.64
N SER A 706 -18.98 79.49 5.40
CA SER A 706 -17.89 78.53 5.49
C SER A 706 -16.81 78.80 4.43
N ALA A 707 -17.18 79.28 3.23
CA ALA A 707 -16.24 79.67 2.19
C ALA A 707 -15.35 80.86 2.60
N ILE A 708 -15.93 81.91 3.21
CA ILE A 708 -15.16 83.03 3.79
C ILE A 708 -14.22 82.54 4.89
N SER A 709 -14.73 81.68 5.76
CA SER A 709 -13.99 81.15 6.90
C SER A 709 -12.85 80.24 6.49
N LEU A 710 -13.05 79.45 5.44
CA LEU A 710 -12.03 78.65 4.81
C LEU A 710 -10.94 79.53 4.21
N ALA A 711 -11.30 80.59 3.48
CA ALA A 711 -10.33 81.53 2.92
C ALA A 711 -9.43 82.13 4.01
N ASP A 712 -10.04 82.60 5.10
CA ASP A 712 -9.30 83.14 6.25
C ASP A 712 -8.41 82.07 6.89
N LEU A 713 -8.88 80.83 7.03
CA LEU A 713 -8.05 79.72 7.54
C LEU A 713 -6.86 79.41 6.64
N LEU A 714 -7.06 79.32 5.33
CA LEU A 714 -6.01 78.99 4.36
C LEU A 714 -4.89 80.03 4.36
N THR A 715 -5.21 81.32 4.56
CA THR A 715 -4.19 82.38 4.70
C THR A 715 -3.27 82.19 5.93
N GLN A 716 -3.69 81.39 6.92
CA GLN A 716 -2.97 81.18 8.18
C GLN A 716 -2.19 79.86 8.24
N GLN A 717 -2.33 78.95 7.26
CA GLN A 717 -1.74 77.60 7.33
C GLN A 717 -0.24 77.54 6.97
N GLY A 718 0.31 78.57 6.32
CA GLY A 718 1.72 78.57 5.92
C GLY A 718 2.09 77.52 4.86
N ILE A 719 1.10 77.04 4.08
CA ILE A 719 1.30 76.08 2.99
C ILE A 719 1.95 76.80 1.81
N GLY A 720 2.98 76.20 1.21
CA GLY A 720 3.73 76.79 0.10
C GLY A 720 2.88 77.13 -1.12
N GLN A 721 2.07 76.18 -1.60
CA GLN A 721 1.17 76.36 -2.73
C GLN A 721 -0.23 75.77 -2.49
N ILE A 722 -1.29 76.51 -2.83
CA ILE A 722 -2.68 76.08 -2.73
C ILE A 722 -3.34 76.23 -4.10
N VAL A 723 -3.83 75.13 -4.67
CA VAL A 723 -4.57 75.10 -5.93
C VAL A 723 -6.04 74.86 -5.65
N LEU A 724 -6.88 75.81 -6.01
CA LEU A 724 -8.32 75.81 -5.81
C LEU A 724 -9.01 75.91 -7.16
N SER A 725 -10.10 75.18 -7.36
CA SER A 725 -11.02 75.47 -8.48
C SER A 725 -12.36 75.98 -7.97
N THR A 726 -13.05 76.74 -8.82
CA THR A 726 -14.45 77.10 -8.58
C THR A 726 -15.14 77.40 -9.90
N HIS A 727 -16.44 77.14 -9.98
CA HIS A 727 -17.28 77.54 -11.12
C HIS A 727 -17.97 78.90 -10.92
N GLU A 728 -17.84 79.50 -9.74
CA GLU A 728 -18.48 80.78 -9.38
C GLU A 728 -17.47 81.93 -9.40
N GLU A 729 -17.63 82.85 -10.35
CA GLU A 729 -16.76 84.03 -10.49
C GLU A 729 -16.75 84.91 -9.23
N ALA A 730 -17.90 85.06 -8.56
CA ALA A 730 -18.00 85.83 -7.32
C ALA A 730 -17.14 85.22 -6.19
N LYS A 731 -17.10 83.89 -6.08
CA LYS A 731 -16.28 83.20 -5.08
C LYS A 731 -14.79 83.24 -5.43
N ALA A 732 -14.44 83.09 -6.71
CA ALA A 732 -13.06 83.31 -7.18
C ALA A 732 -12.57 84.73 -6.83
N ALA A 733 -13.41 85.74 -7.07
CA ALA A 733 -13.11 87.12 -6.74
C ALA A 733 -12.92 87.34 -5.22
N LEU A 734 -13.78 86.75 -4.39
CA LEU A 734 -13.66 86.78 -2.93
C LEU A 734 -12.35 86.16 -2.44
N LEU A 735 -12.02 84.95 -2.91
CA LEU A 735 -10.79 84.25 -2.55
C LEU A 735 -9.57 85.09 -2.94
N ARG A 736 -9.52 85.54 -4.20
CA ARG A 736 -8.46 86.41 -4.72
C ARG A 736 -8.29 87.68 -3.88
N TYR A 737 -9.38 88.32 -3.50
CA TYR A 737 -9.35 89.51 -2.63
C TYR A 737 -8.71 89.17 -1.28
N LYS A 738 -9.20 88.14 -0.58
CA LYS A 738 -8.70 87.72 0.73
C LYS A 738 -7.21 87.36 0.71
N PHE A 739 -6.79 86.55 -0.27
CA PHE A 739 -5.39 86.13 -0.40
C PHE A 739 -4.44 87.27 -0.74
N LYS A 740 -4.84 88.18 -1.65
CA LYS A 740 -4.04 89.38 -1.95
C LYS A 740 -3.92 90.30 -0.73
N HIS A 741 -5.00 90.47 0.04
CA HIS A 741 -4.99 91.24 1.28
C HIS A 741 -4.11 90.63 2.36
N ALA A 742 -3.96 89.30 2.37
CA ALA A 742 -3.02 88.59 3.23
C ALA A 742 -1.55 88.64 2.74
N GLY A 743 -1.26 89.33 1.63
CA GLY A 743 0.08 89.45 1.07
C GLY A 743 0.57 88.23 0.27
N MET A 744 -0.33 87.30 -0.08
CA MET A 744 0.01 86.11 -0.85
C MET A 744 -0.01 86.38 -2.36
N SER A 745 0.89 85.74 -3.10
CA SER A 745 0.85 85.80 -4.57
C SER A 745 -0.28 84.93 -5.12
N VAL A 746 -1.08 85.49 -6.03
CA VAL A 746 -2.29 84.85 -6.57
C VAL A 746 -2.22 84.78 -8.10
N ARG A 747 -2.30 83.58 -8.65
CA ARG A 747 -2.54 83.31 -10.07
C ARG A 747 -3.99 82.88 -10.25
N GLU A 748 -4.76 83.66 -10.99
CA GLU A 748 -6.11 83.30 -11.43
C GLU A 748 -6.05 82.89 -12.90
N GLN A 749 -6.61 81.74 -13.24
CA GLN A 749 -6.63 81.22 -14.60
C GLN A 749 -8.05 80.78 -14.97
N ASN A 750 -8.61 81.47 -15.97
CA ASN A 750 -9.84 81.03 -16.61
C ASN A 750 -9.57 79.81 -17.50
N MET A 751 -10.16 78.69 -17.12
CA MET A 751 -9.94 77.40 -17.78
C MET A 751 -10.68 77.28 -19.11
N GLN A 752 -11.78 78.03 -19.31
CA GLN A 752 -12.47 78.08 -20.60
C GLN A 752 -11.60 78.74 -21.68
N ALA A 753 -10.97 79.87 -21.35
CA ALA A 753 -10.03 80.53 -22.26
C ALA A 753 -8.81 79.64 -22.57
N LEU A 754 -8.28 78.93 -21.56
CA LEU A 754 -7.18 78.00 -21.74
C LEU A 754 -7.58 76.80 -22.61
N TYR A 755 -8.75 76.22 -22.36
CA TYR A 755 -9.32 75.13 -23.16
C TYR A 755 -9.44 75.52 -24.63
N MET A 756 -10.03 76.69 -24.92
CA MET A 756 -10.19 77.17 -26.30
C MET A 756 -8.84 77.31 -27.00
N LYS A 757 -7.83 77.94 -26.37
CA LYS A 757 -6.47 78.00 -26.95
C LYS A 757 -5.87 76.63 -27.26
N THR A 758 -6.19 75.63 -26.44
CA THR A 758 -5.65 74.28 -26.59
C THR A 758 -6.36 73.50 -27.71
N VAL A 759 -7.64 73.79 -27.97
CA VAL A 759 -8.50 73.02 -28.88
C VAL A 759 -8.76 73.73 -30.22
N THR A 760 -8.92 75.06 -30.26
CA THR A 760 -9.46 75.79 -31.43
C THR A 760 -8.44 76.52 -32.30
N GLU A 761 -7.20 76.76 -31.86
CA GLU A 761 -6.18 77.40 -32.71
C GLU A 761 -5.59 76.38 -33.69
N GLU A 762 -6.23 76.17 -34.84
CA GLU A 762 -5.62 75.57 -36.04
C GLU A 762 -4.60 76.50 -36.71
#